data_AF-A0A4Q6I7N2-F1
#
_entry.id   AF-A0A4Q6I7N2-F1
#
_cell.length_a   1.000
_cell.length_b   1.000
_cell.length_c   1.000
_cell.angle_alpha   90.00
_cell.angle_beta   90.00
_cell.angle_gamma   90.00
#
_symmetry.space_group_name_H-M   'P 1'
#
loop_
_entity.id
_entity.type
_entity.pdbx_description
1 polymer ?
#
loop_
_entity_poly.entity_id
_entity_poly.type
_entity_poly.pdbx_seq_one_letter_code
_entity_poly.pdbx_strand_id
1 'polypeptide(L)'
;MPSADRSGRERSLRRPPRHRRPTERPATMAFPSLDRRRFLALTGGTLGAAMANQLIGTSTEARAAELDPAPFTLGVASGEPDHESVVLWTRLCTDPFDVETGGMPAQSVSVRWELARDEDFRHVLRSGEVTATPESAHTVHVTAEGLDADRWYWYRFQADGVYSRTGRTRTLPAPGTAADRMRFAFVSCQAWAGGPYPAYRDLATQDVDFVVHLGDYIYETSKGSVEEFRRLYALYKTSPDLREVHARFPFFLTWDDHEVQNNYAADVPGGAGDGRPFLERRANAYQAYYEHLPMRPAQRAVGSDALMSRGVKFGRLAQFNVRDTRQYRSDQALGDGRKEPTGEVYDESRTMTGPEQERWLLDQLDASTARWNVIAQQTIMAAFDYDLGPGQVVNLDQWDGYPAARSRILDHIAKRKPSNPVVLSGDWHTHWVNDLKTDFTDPDSPVVATEFVGTSISSGAGWDNDVRQGLAANPHVKFYNGSYRGYVLCEVTEDRWRSDLRIVLNSRDAASPAYTIASFDVHDGVPGAKRRPDGADGVIGRVLDRSTGAPLVNVEVTVTGPDGTPVARTTTAPSGEYVAFAPAGTYQVSANGAGYEPSSGTVTVRRQGSSRVDLRVSRVTASFARTGRTVPGPQSEATTSDIVLGNDMVALAISAGSNDGQLPNVTVGKPRDLAAVGHLDQLDWLNLPYASLAQPRGGNAWQQLTVRTTTVDIVTASGRTAAVRAVGAGTQVPDLEVVTTYTVTHGERWVVAESVFTNRGTAEQSFWVGDVIDHDGLGQRSGVPGTGIVTAGSPADFTPTAPWIGMTGLDGQTYGLVYEDTKFTAYACGIWTMSQRKVTLPPGRAFTLRRRIVAADNGGDADPFAVLDRL
;
A
#
# COMPACT_ATOMS: atom_id res chain seq x y z
N MET A 1 73.77 79.21 10.07
CA MET A 1 73.64 79.53 8.63
C MET A 1 72.43 78.79 8.07
N PRO A 2 71.67 79.39 7.15
CA PRO A 2 70.23 79.60 7.33
C PRO A 2 69.32 78.49 6.81
N SER A 3 68.06 78.61 7.24
CA SER A 3 66.89 77.73 7.11
C SER A 3 65.68 78.51 6.57
N ALA A 4 64.63 77.75 6.23
CA ALA A 4 63.22 78.13 5.98
C ALA A 4 62.89 78.54 4.52
N ASP A 5 61.74 78.25 3.93
CA ASP A 5 60.42 77.89 4.48
C ASP A 5 59.46 77.30 3.40
N ARG A 6 58.37 76.68 3.88
CA ARG A 6 56.98 76.58 3.35
C ARG A 6 56.54 75.69 2.17
N SER A 7 55.75 74.67 2.58
CA SER A 7 54.32 74.42 2.25
C SER A 7 53.85 73.77 0.93
N GLY A 8 52.99 72.74 1.07
CA GLY A 8 51.71 72.64 0.36
C GLY A 8 51.48 71.49 -0.64
N ARG A 9 50.69 70.48 -0.19
CA ARG A 9 49.74 69.59 -0.92
C ARG A 9 50.03 69.14 -2.36
N GLU A 10 50.15 67.81 -2.54
CA GLU A 10 49.26 66.95 -3.36
C GLU A 10 49.70 65.48 -3.19
N ARG A 11 48.75 64.55 -2.98
CA ARG A 11 49.04 63.11 -2.83
C ARG A 11 48.65 62.37 -4.11
N SER A 12 49.66 61.86 -4.81
CA SER A 12 49.56 60.86 -5.88
C SER A 12 50.30 59.59 -5.46
N LEU A 13 49.56 58.47 -5.55
CA LEU A 13 49.96 57.08 -5.81
C LEU A 13 51.42 56.65 -5.54
N ARG A 14 51.60 55.75 -4.56
CA ARG A 14 52.16 54.37 -4.75
C ARG A 14 52.31 53.64 -3.40
N ARG A 15 51.75 52.42 -3.36
CA ARG A 15 51.99 51.20 -2.51
C ARG A 15 52.46 51.32 -1.05
N PRO A 16 51.95 50.40 -0.21
CA PRO A 16 52.84 49.61 0.65
C PRO A 16 52.54 48.09 0.66
N PRO A 17 53.38 47.25 1.31
CA PRO A 17 53.49 45.82 1.03
C PRO A 17 53.02 44.87 2.15
N ARG A 18 52.87 43.60 1.74
CA ARG A 18 53.04 42.32 2.50
C ARG A 18 52.18 42.07 3.74
N HIS A 19 51.26 41.10 3.59
CA HIS A 19 50.90 40.15 4.65
C HIS A 19 50.90 38.70 4.13
N ARG A 20 51.16 37.78 5.07
CA ARG A 20 51.50 36.36 4.88
C ARG A 20 50.30 35.49 4.45
N ARG A 21 50.66 34.35 3.83
CA ARG A 21 49.89 33.24 3.20
C ARG A 21 48.54 32.86 3.83
N PRO A 22 47.61 32.38 2.97
CA PRO A 22 46.98 31.08 3.18
C PRO A 22 47.01 30.17 1.93
N THR A 23 46.85 28.88 2.22
CA THR A 23 46.77 27.72 1.33
C THR A 23 45.57 27.75 0.38
N GLU A 24 45.74 27.07 -0.75
CA GLU A 24 44.89 26.98 -1.94
C GLU A 24 43.41 26.63 -1.66
N ARG A 25 42.50 27.34 -2.35
CA ARG A 25 41.13 26.94 -2.65
C ARG A 25 40.88 27.13 -4.16
N PRO A 26 40.29 26.15 -4.87
CA PRO A 26 39.97 26.28 -6.29
C PRO A 26 38.72 27.15 -6.52
N ALA A 27 38.66 27.74 -7.70
CA ALA A 27 37.65 28.69 -8.16
C ALA A 27 36.21 28.14 -8.10
N THR A 28 35.31 28.94 -7.53
CA THR A 28 33.86 28.78 -7.61
C THR A 28 33.38 28.94 -9.05
N MET A 29 32.93 27.86 -9.68
CA MET A 29 31.94 27.92 -10.76
C MET A 29 30.58 28.21 -10.14
N ALA A 30 29.92 29.27 -10.62
CA ALA A 30 28.57 29.61 -10.22
C ALA A 30 27.58 28.64 -10.88
N PHE A 31 26.87 27.85 -10.07
CA PHE A 31 25.72 27.05 -10.50
C PHE A 31 24.47 27.95 -10.54
N PRO A 32 23.61 27.88 -11.57
CA PRO A 32 22.33 28.58 -11.54
C PRO A 32 21.44 27.96 -10.47
N SER A 33 20.98 28.80 -9.54
CA SER A 33 19.97 28.47 -8.52
C SER A 33 18.64 28.07 -9.16
N LEU A 34 18.15 26.87 -8.83
CA LEU A 34 16.92 26.25 -9.35
C LEU A 34 15.64 26.93 -8.83
N ASP A 35 14.68 27.13 -9.74
CA ASP A 35 13.41 27.84 -9.54
C ASP A 35 12.32 26.91 -8.96
N ARG A 36 11.82 27.26 -7.77
CA ARG A 36 10.73 26.56 -7.05
C ARG A 36 9.39 26.57 -7.81
N ARG A 37 9.22 27.40 -8.84
CA ARG A 37 7.98 27.48 -9.64
C ARG A 37 7.77 26.31 -10.60
N ARG A 38 8.82 25.59 -11.02
CA ARG A 38 8.67 24.39 -11.88
C ARG A 38 8.17 23.15 -11.12
N PHE A 39 8.40 23.09 -9.81
CA PHE A 39 8.00 21.97 -8.95
C PHE A 39 6.49 21.95 -8.63
N LEU A 40 5.88 23.11 -8.42
CA LEU A 40 4.43 23.24 -8.17
C LEU A 40 3.57 23.01 -9.42
N ALA A 41 4.17 23.01 -10.61
CA ALA A 41 3.48 22.64 -11.84
C ALA A 41 3.24 21.12 -11.97
N LEU A 42 3.97 20.30 -11.20
CA LEU A 42 3.95 18.83 -11.33
C LEU A 42 2.85 18.12 -10.52
N THR A 43 2.17 18.79 -9.59
CA THR A 43 1.31 18.14 -8.56
C THR A 43 -0.15 18.61 -8.55
N GLY A 44 -0.61 19.31 -9.59
CA GLY A 44 -2.00 19.79 -9.68
C GLY A 44 -2.99 18.71 -10.15
N GLY A 45 -3.56 17.94 -9.21
CA GLY A 45 -4.69 17.03 -9.47
C GLY A 45 -5.26 16.44 -8.17
N THR A 46 -6.52 16.75 -7.86
CA THR A 46 -7.20 16.46 -6.59
C THR A 46 -7.82 15.07 -6.55
N LEU A 47 -7.12 14.12 -5.89
CA LEU A 47 -7.64 13.17 -4.88
C LEU A 47 -6.52 12.39 -4.17
N GLY A 48 -5.32 12.99 -4.04
CA GLY A 48 -4.19 12.48 -3.26
C GLY A 48 -3.31 13.58 -2.65
N ALA A 49 -3.81 14.82 -2.60
CA ALA A 49 -2.98 16.01 -2.33
C ALA A 49 -2.58 16.21 -0.85
N ALA A 50 -3.14 15.46 0.11
CA ALA A 50 -2.83 15.67 1.53
C ALA A 50 -1.48 15.05 1.97
N MET A 51 -0.93 14.05 1.25
CA MET A 51 0.30 13.35 1.66
C MET A 51 1.55 13.68 0.83
N ALA A 52 1.42 14.42 -0.28
CA ALA A 52 2.56 14.70 -1.17
C ALA A 52 3.57 15.73 -0.61
N ASN A 53 3.21 16.46 0.46
CA ASN A 53 3.98 17.62 0.92
C ASN A 53 5.18 17.32 1.84
N GLN A 54 5.40 16.08 2.28
CA GLN A 54 6.47 15.79 3.26
C GLN A 54 7.68 14.99 2.73
N LEU A 55 7.65 14.42 1.51
CA LEU A 55 8.67 13.44 1.07
C LEU A 55 9.57 13.85 -0.11
N ILE A 56 9.41 15.04 -0.70
CA ILE A 56 10.00 15.33 -2.02
C ILE A 56 11.14 16.37 -1.98
N GLY A 57 11.52 16.85 -0.78
CA GLY A 57 12.51 17.93 -0.60
C GLY A 57 13.96 17.62 -1.02
N THR A 58 14.31 16.36 -1.26
CA THR A 58 15.70 15.93 -1.54
C THR A 58 15.90 15.16 -2.85
N SER A 59 14.85 14.92 -3.65
CA SER A 59 14.89 13.90 -4.71
C SER A 59 15.14 14.37 -6.15
N THR A 60 15.15 15.68 -6.44
CA THR A 60 15.19 16.15 -7.84
C THR A 60 16.57 16.02 -8.49
N GLU A 61 17.65 16.30 -7.77
CA GLU A 61 19.02 16.11 -8.29
C GLU A 61 19.37 14.61 -8.41
N ALA A 62 18.90 13.78 -7.47
CA ALA A 62 19.07 12.32 -7.52
C ALA A 62 18.29 11.68 -8.69
N ARG A 63 17.06 12.13 -8.97
CA ARG A 63 16.24 11.60 -10.07
C ARG A 63 16.75 11.99 -11.46
N ALA A 64 17.35 13.17 -11.63
CA ALA A 64 17.99 13.55 -12.88
C ALA A 64 19.26 12.74 -13.17
N ALA A 65 19.95 12.24 -12.14
CA ALA A 65 21.14 11.40 -12.26
C ALA A 65 20.86 9.95 -12.68
N GLU A 66 19.59 9.52 -12.71
CA GLU A 66 19.16 8.14 -13.07
C GLU A 66 18.52 8.01 -14.46
N LEU A 67 18.33 9.12 -15.19
CA LEU A 67 17.79 9.09 -16.55
C LEU A 67 18.80 8.50 -17.54
N ASP A 68 18.30 7.95 -18.63
CA ASP A 68 19.14 7.59 -19.77
C ASP A 68 19.75 8.83 -20.43
N PRO A 69 20.90 8.69 -21.11
CA PRO A 69 21.48 9.77 -21.87
C PRO A 69 20.49 10.36 -22.88
N ALA A 70 20.37 11.69 -22.91
CA ALA A 70 19.60 12.39 -23.92
C ALA A 70 20.14 12.08 -25.33
N PRO A 71 19.27 11.93 -26.35
CA PRO A 71 17.83 12.19 -26.31
C PRO A 71 16.97 10.98 -25.87
N PHE A 72 17.53 9.89 -25.35
CA PHE A 72 16.78 8.68 -25.03
C PHE A 72 16.37 8.59 -23.55
N THR A 73 16.09 9.72 -22.89
CA THR A 73 15.86 9.79 -21.43
C THR A 73 14.75 8.87 -20.90
N LEU A 74 13.79 8.50 -21.76
CA LEU A 74 12.66 7.62 -21.47
C LEU A 74 12.92 6.13 -21.77
N GLY A 75 14.16 5.79 -22.17
CA GLY A 75 14.58 4.45 -22.51
C GLY A 75 14.02 3.93 -23.83
N VAL A 76 14.09 2.62 -23.98
CA VAL A 76 13.62 1.88 -25.16
C VAL A 76 12.61 0.82 -24.72
N ALA A 77 11.75 0.38 -25.62
CA ALA A 77 10.80 -0.70 -25.37
C ALA A 77 10.63 -1.57 -26.61
N SER A 78 10.16 -2.79 -26.43
CA SER A 78 9.72 -3.65 -27.53
C SER A 78 8.38 -4.28 -27.19
N GLY A 79 7.63 -4.70 -28.20
CA GLY A 79 6.28 -5.18 -27.95
C GLY A 79 5.62 -5.78 -29.17
N GLU A 80 4.43 -6.32 -28.92
CA GLU A 80 3.60 -7.00 -29.89
C GLU A 80 4.35 -8.04 -30.74
N PRO A 81 5.22 -8.89 -30.17
CA PRO A 81 5.96 -9.85 -30.97
C PRO A 81 5.02 -10.87 -31.62
N ASP A 82 5.35 -11.27 -32.84
CA ASP A 82 4.85 -12.51 -33.44
C ASP A 82 6.06 -13.42 -33.77
N HIS A 83 5.83 -14.45 -34.56
CA HIS A 83 6.87 -15.40 -34.94
C HIS A 83 7.89 -14.89 -35.97
N GLU A 84 7.65 -13.76 -36.64
CA GLU A 84 8.50 -13.23 -37.71
C GLU A 84 8.82 -11.74 -37.53
N SER A 85 8.22 -11.07 -36.55
CA SER A 85 8.36 -9.64 -36.34
C SER A 85 8.17 -9.20 -34.90
N VAL A 86 8.68 -8.02 -34.59
CA VAL A 86 8.48 -7.33 -33.30
C VAL A 86 8.47 -5.82 -33.48
N VAL A 87 7.74 -5.11 -32.63
CA VAL A 87 7.78 -3.65 -32.58
C VAL A 87 8.93 -3.19 -31.70
N LEU A 88 9.74 -2.26 -32.19
CA LEU A 88 10.77 -1.54 -31.44
C LEU A 88 10.31 -0.10 -31.24
N TRP A 89 10.51 0.42 -30.03
CA TRP A 89 10.02 1.74 -29.63
C TRP A 89 11.08 2.55 -28.88
N THR A 90 11.08 3.86 -29.12
CA THR A 90 11.71 4.87 -28.28
C THR A 90 11.02 6.22 -28.46
N ARG A 91 11.29 7.18 -27.56
CA ARG A 91 10.94 8.60 -27.74
C ARG A 91 12.18 9.46 -27.61
N LEU A 92 12.38 10.38 -28.56
CA LEU A 92 13.39 11.42 -28.38
C LEU A 92 12.84 12.46 -27.41
N CYS A 93 13.53 12.64 -26.29
CA CYS A 93 13.18 13.55 -25.21
C CYS A 93 14.46 13.93 -24.47
N THR A 94 14.83 15.20 -24.52
CA THR A 94 16.02 15.73 -23.84
C THR A 94 15.71 16.21 -22.42
N ASP A 95 14.47 16.65 -22.18
CA ASP A 95 13.97 17.02 -20.85
C ASP A 95 12.55 16.47 -20.65
N PRO A 96 12.38 15.35 -19.92
CA PRO A 96 11.05 14.77 -19.67
C PRO A 96 10.18 15.64 -18.75
N PHE A 97 10.73 16.71 -18.16
CA PHE A 97 9.99 17.68 -17.35
C PHE A 97 9.54 18.91 -18.15
N ASP A 98 9.99 19.06 -19.39
CA ASP A 98 9.37 20.00 -20.33
C ASP A 98 8.06 19.39 -20.86
N VAL A 99 6.97 19.90 -20.28
CA VAL A 99 5.61 19.39 -20.46
C VAL A 99 5.06 19.63 -21.87
N GLU A 100 5.62 20.56 -22.62
CA GLU A 100 5.11 20.92 -23.96
C GLU A 100 5.80 20.10 -25.05
N THR A 101 7.14 20.01 -24.99
CA THR A 101 7.93 19.48 -26.12
C THR A 101 8.81 18.29 -25.75
N GLY A 102 8.98 17.98 -24.46
CA GLY A 102 10.01 17.04 -24.01
C GLY A 102 11.44 17.54 -24.26
N GLY A 103 11.62 18.85 -24.41
CA GLY A 103 12.88 19.52 -24.74
C GLY A 103 13.30 19.36 -26.21
N MET A 104 12.42 18.85 -27.07
CA MET A 104 12.71 18.64 -28.48
C MET A 104 12.33 19.86 -29.34
N PRO A 105 13.13 20.22 -30.36
CA PRO A 105 12.77 21.27 -31.29
C PRO A 105 11.54 20.89 -32.16
N ALA A 106 10.79 21.89 -32.61
CA ALA A 106 9.67 21.73 -33.55
C ALA A 106 10.12 21.42 -34.99
N GLN A 107 10.96 20.41 -35.15
CA GLN A 107 11.45 19.89 -36.43
C GLN A 107 11.50 18.36 -36.38
N SER A 108 11.42 17.72 -37.55
CA SER A 108 11.61 16.27 -37.66
C SER A 108 13.06 15.87 -37.42
N VAL A 109 13.29 14.75 -36.75
CA VAL A 109 14.61 14.20 -36.44
C VAL A 109 14.74 12.80 -37.03
N SER A 110 15.82 12.56 -37.76
CA SER A 110 16.14 11.22 -38.27
C SER A 110 16.73 10.36 -37.16
N VAL A 111 16.19 9.15 -37.00
CA VAL A 111 16.62 8.16 -36.01
C VAL A 111 17.00 6.88 -36.72
N ARG A 112 18.24 6.44 -36.52
CA ARG A 112 18.68 5.11 -36.98
C ARG A 112 18.33 4.07 -35.95
N TRP A 113 18.05 2.86 -36.42
CA TRP A 113 17.79 1.71 -35.55
C TRP A 113 18.54 0.49 -36.07
N GLU A 114 18.96 -0.36 -35.16
CA GLU A 114 19.64 -1.63 -35.43
C GLU A 114 19.02 -2.74 -34.60
N LEU A 115 18.92 -3.93 -35.19
CA LEU A 115 18.56 -5.18 -34.52
C LEU A 115 19.60 -6.24 -34.86
N ALA A 116 20.14 -6.90 -33.84
CA ALA A 116 21.27 -7.82 -33.91
C ALA A 116 20.99 -9.14 -33.20
N ARG A 117 21.81 -10.15 -33.52
CA ARG A 117 21.79 -11.48 -32.90
C ARG A 117 22.59 -11.57 -31.60
N ASP A 118 23.30 -10.50 -31.24
CA ASP A 118 24.15 -10.41 -30.07
C ASP A 118 24.14 -8.99 -29.49
N GLU A 119 24.37 -8.89 -28.18
CA GLU A 119 24.30 -7.65 -27.40
C GLU A 119 25.34 -6.61 -27.79
N ASP A 120 26.50 -7.04 -28.30
CA ASP A 120 27.59 -6.17 -28.74
C ASP A 120 27.37 -5.61 -30.17
N PHE A 121 26.27 -5.98 -30.84
CA PHE A 121 25.94 -5.60 -32.22
C PHE A 121 27.01 -6.00 -33.24
N ARG A 122 27.70 -7.13 -33.04
CA ARG A 122 28.67 -7.66 -34.02
C ARG A 122 27.98 -8.27 -35.23
N HIS A 123 26.76 -8.79 -35.07
CA HIS A 123 25.94 -9.39 -36.12
C HIS A 123 24.60 -8.67 -36.24
N VAL A 124 24.62 -7.47 -36.80
CA VAL A 124 23.40 -6.72 -37.16
C VAL A 124 22.65 -7.46 -38.26
N LEU A 125 21.39 -7.82 -37.98
CA LEU A 125 20.50 -8.56 -38.89
C LEU A 125 19.59 -7.62 -39.67
N ARG A 126 19.12 -6.55 -39.02
CA ARG A 126 18.26 -5.51 -39.60
C ARG A 126 18.74 -4.15 -39.11
N SER A 127 18.60 -3.15 -39.97
CA SER A 127 18.83 -1.76 -39.62
C SER A 127 18.03 -0.87 -40.55
N GLY A 128 17.71 0.34 -40.11
CA GLY A 128 17.03 1.32 -40.93
C GLY A 128 17.07 2.70 -40.33
N GLU A 129 16.33 3.61 -40.96
CA GLU A 129 16.19 4.99 -40.53
C GLU A 129 14.69 5.34 -40.52
N VAL A 130 14.25 6.07 -39.51
CA VAL A 130 12.86 6.49 -39.31
C VAL A 130 12.83 7.95 -38.86
N THR A 131 11.86 8.69 -39.34
CA THR A 131 11.71 10.11 -39.02
C THR A 131 10.78 10.28 -37.82
N ALA A 132 11.31 10.75 -36.70
CA ALA A 132 10.55 11.15 -35.52
C ALA A 132 10.05 12.60 -35.69
N THR A 133 8.74 12.84 -35.54
CA THR A 133 8.14 14.16 -35.84
C THR A 133 7.56 14.85 -34.59
N PRO A 134 7.48 16.19 -34.55
CA PRO A 134 6.87 16.91 -33.43
C PRO A 134 5.42 16.52 -33.17
N GLU A 135 4.64 16.25 -34.22
CA GLU A 135 3.21 15.91 -34.13
C GLU A 135 2.98 14.59 -33.39
N SER A 136 3.99 13.73 -33.35
CA SER A 136 4.02 12.44 -32.65
C SER A 136 4.89 12.47 -31.39
N ALA A 137 5.18 13.67 -30.85
CA ALA A 137 6.07 13.87 -29.71
C ALA A 137 7.48 13.26 -29.88
N HIS A 138 7.97 13.22 -31.12
CA HIS A 138 9.22 12.60 -31.54
C HIS A 138 9.36 11.13 -31.11
N THR A 139 8.25 10.41 -31.15
CA THR A 139 8.22 8.96 -30.89
C THR A 139 8.62 8.19 -32.15
N VAL A 140 9.14 7.00 -31.92
CA VAL A 140 9.63 6.09 -32.95
C VAL A 140 8.96 4.75 -32.74
N HIS A 141 8.34 4.24 -33.81
CA HIS A 141 7.80 2.88 -33.89
C HIS A 141 8.37 2.21 -35.13
N VAL A 142 9.03 1.07 -34.94
CA VAL A 142 9.60 0.25 -36.02
C VAL A 142 9.02 -1.15 -35.92
N THR A 143 8.37 -1.65 -36.97
CA THR A 143 8.05 -3.08 -37.08
C THR A 143 9.23 -3.77 -37.76
N ALA A 144 10.06 -4.47 -36.99
CA ALA A 144 11.20 -5.20 -37.51
C ALA A 144 10.75 -6.59 -37.97
N GLU A 145 10.77 -6.83 -39.29
CA GLU A 145 10.22 -8.03 -39.92
C GLU A 145 11.28 -8.99 -40.48
N GLY A 146 10.83 -10.19 -40.86
CA GLY A 146 11.63 -11.25 -41.46
C GLY A 146 12.63 -11.85 -40.46
N LEU A 147 12.22 -11.95 -39.20
CA LEU A 147 12.99 -12.55 -38.11
C LEU A 147 12.73 -14.06 -38.04
N ASP A 148 13.68 -14.79 -37.46
CA ASP A 148 13.49 -16.21 -37.18
C ASP A 148 12.56 -16.36 -35.96
N ALA A 149 11.67 -17.35 -35.98
CA ALA A 149 10.79 -17.65 -34.86
C ALA A 149 11.54 -18.12 -33.61
N ASP A 150 10.92 -17.92 -32.45
CA ASP A 150 11.38 -18.41 -31.14
C ASP A 150 12.81 -17.97 -30.76
N ARG A 151 13.18 -16.72 -31.08
CA ARG A 151 14.58 -16.26 -30.96
C ARG A 151 14.70 -14.93 -30.24
N TRP A 152 15.73 -14.84 -29.38
CA TRP A 152 16.15 -13.58 -28.75
C TRP A 152 16.98 -12.72 -29.70
N TYR A 153 16.75 -11.41 -29.64
CA TYR A 153 17.45 -10.37 -30.39
C TYR A 153 17.77 -9.17 -29.49
N TRP A 154 18.74 -8.36 -29.91
CA TRP A 154 19.09 -7.10 -29.26
C TRP A 154 18.87 -5.95 -30.23
N TYR A 155 18.46 -4.78 -29.72
CA TYR A 155 18.17 -3.62 -30.55
C TYR A 155 18.60 -2.32 -29.87
N ARG A 156 18.90 -1.30 -30.69
CA ARG A 156 19.24 0.04 -30.21
C ARG A 156 18.88 1.10 -31.23
N PHE A 157 18.78 2.33 -30.78
CA PHE A 157 18.54 3.51 -31.60
C PHE A 157 19.75 4.46 -31.57
N GLN A 158 19.89 5.27 -32.60
CA GLN A 158 20.89 6.33 -32.67
C GLN A 158 20.27 7.62 -33.20
N ALA A 159 20.47 8.71 -32.46
CA ALA A 159 20.10 10.07 -32.85
C ALA A 159 21.14 11.04 -32.30
N ASP A 160 21.48 12.08 -33.04
CA ASP A 160 22.46 13.10 -32.66
C ASP A 160 23.81 12.54 -32.17
N GLY A 161 24.25 11.44 -32.79
CA GLY A 161 25.51 10.76 -32.44
C GLY A 161 25.49 9.98 -31.12
N VAL A 162 24.37 9.97 -30.40
CA VAL A 162 24.17 9.22 -29.16
C VAL A 162 23.44 7.92 -29.47
N TYR A 163 23.83 6.82 -28.82
CA TYR A 163 23.07 5.57 -28.83
C TYR A 163 22.15 5.50 -27.62
N SER A 164 20.96 4.94 -27.80
CA SER A 164 20.09 4.54 -26.69
C SER A 164 20.77 3.45 -25.85
N ARG A 165 20.21 3.15 -24.67
CA ARG A 165 20.48 1.85 -24.04
C ARG A 165 20.15 0.71 -25.01
N THR A 166 20.84 -0.42 -24.86
CA THR A 166 20.50 -1.64 -25.59
C THR A 166 19.23 -2.24 -25.01
N GLY A 167 18.26 -2.55 -25.88
CA GLY A 167 17.11 -3.37 -25.55
C GLY A 167 17.30 -4.81 -26.02
N ARG A 168 16.55 -5.73 -25.41
CA ARG A 168 16.45 -7.15 -25.74
C ARG A 168 14.99 -7.50 -26.00
N THR A 169 14.75 -8.34 -26.99
CA THR A 169 13.40 -8.72 -27.41
C THR A 169 13.37 -10.15 -27.95
N ARG A 170 12.17 -10.73 -28.14
CA ARG A 170 11.99 -12.12 -28.57
C ARG A 170 10.83 -12.25 -29.55
N THR A 171 11.03 -13.03 -30.62
CA THR A 171 9.94 -13.52 -31.48
C THR A 171 9.28 -14.75 -30.88
N LEU A 172 7.99 -14.93 -31.12
CA LEU A 172 7.23 -16.07 -30.59
C LEU A 172 7.51 -17.36 -31.38
N PRO A 173 7.17 -18.54 -30.84
CA PRO A 173 7.13 -19.77 -31.64
C PRO A 173 6.14 -19.67 -32.78
N ALA A 174 6.50 -20.22 -33.94
CA ALA A 174 5.65 -20.22 -35.12
C ALA A 174 4.31 -20.94 -34.85
N PRO A 175 3.16 -20.41 -35.32
CA PRO A 175 1.87 -21.06 -35.14
C PRO A 175 1.89 -22.54 -35.56
N GLY A 176 1.30 -23.42 -34.76
CA GLY A 176 1.26 -24.86 -35.07
C GLY A 176 2.52 -25.65 -34.67
N THR A 177 3.60 -25.00 -34.24
CA THR A 177 4.78 -25.68 -33.68
C THR A 177 4.59 -26.05 -32.20
N ALA A 178 5.28 -27.10 -31.75
CA ALA A 178 5.33 -27.42 -30.32
C ALA A 178 6.24 -26.42 -29.60
N ALA A 179 5.86 -26.04 -28.37
CA ALA A 179 6.69 -25.26 -27.47
C ALA A 179 6.66 -25.94 -26.10
N ASP A 180 7.82 -26.31 -25.57
CA ASP A 180 7.92 -27.09 -24.33
C ASP A 180 7.47 -26.29 -23.10
N ARG A 181 7.64 -24.96 -23.14
CA ARG A 181 7.38 -24.04 -22.04
C ARG A 181 7.08 -22.63 -22.55
N MET A 182 6.18 -21.93 -21.88
CA MET A 182 5.99 -20.49 -21.96
C MET A 182 6.10 -19.88 -20.56
N ARG A 183 6.92 -18.86 -20.38
CA ARG A 183 6.99 -18.08 -19.13
C ARG A 183 6.68 -16.63 -19.41
N PHE A 184 5.75 -16.06 -18.66
CA PHE A 184 5.39 -14.66 -18.82
C PHE A 184 5.00 -14.07 -17.47
N ALA A 185 5.01 -12.74 -17.37
CA ALA A 185 4.43 -12.04 -16.24
C ALA A 185 3.25 -11.19 -16.71
N PHE A 186 2.29 -10.95 -15.82
CA PHE A 186 1.29 -9.92 -16.06
C PHE A 186 1.20 -8.93 -14.91
N VAL A 187 0.92 -7.67 -15.27
CA VAL A 187 1.01 -6.48 -14.42
C VAL A 187 -0.15 -5.52 -14.74
N SER A 188 -0.50 -4.65 -13.78
CA SER A 188 -1.43 -3.53 -13.97
C SER A 188 -1.21 -2.46 -12.89
N CYS A 189 -1.92 -1.35 -13.01
CA CYS A 189 -2.15 -0.39 -11.91
C CYS A 189 -0.85 0.10 -11.25
N GLN A 190 -0.12 0.94 -11.98
CA GLN A 190 1.19 1.44 -11.57
C GLN A 190 1.15 2.92 -11.19
N ALA A 191 0.20 3.37 -10.36
CA ALA A 191 0.11 4.79 -9.98
C ALA A 191 1.48 5.34 -9.52
N TRP A 192 1.95 6.41 -10.18
CA TRP A 192 3.28 6.98 -9.92
C TRP A 192 3.45 7.48 -8.48
N ALA A 193 2.38 8.01 -7.88
CA ALA A 193 2.35 8.42 -6.49
C ALA A 193 2.48 7.25 -5.49
N GLY A 194 2.24 6.02 -5.96
CA GLY A 194 2.28 4.78 -5.17
C GLY A 194 3.68 4.22 -4.92
N GLY A 195 4.70 4.67 -5.67
CA GLY A 195 6.10 4.33 -5.38
C GLY A 195 7.03 4.21 -6.58
N PRO A 196 8.32 3.93 -6.36
CA PRO A 196 9.38 3.85 -7.39
C PRO A 196 9.37 2.60 -8.30
N TYR A 197 8.46 1.64 -8.04
CA TYR A 197 8.27 0.36 -8.75
C TYR A 197 9.32 -0.75 -8.51
N PRO A 198 9.62 -1.09 -7.24
CA PRO A 198 10.52 -2.22 -6.92
C PRO A 198 10.02 -3.58 -7.45
N ALA A 199 8.72 -3.70 -7.78
CA ALA A 199 8.17 -4.88 -8.44
C ALA A 199 8.74 -5.08 -9.86
N TYR A 200 8.95 -4.00 -10.62
CA TYR A 200 9.59 -4.07 -11.94
C TYR A 200 11.07 -4.41 -11.84
N ARG A 201 11.75 -3.94 -10.78
CA ARG A 201 13.13 -4.35 -10.48
C ARG A 201 13.24 -5.85 -10.28
N ASP A 202 12.33 -6.45 -9.50
CA ASP A 202 12.28 -7.91 -9.34
C ASP A 202 11.95 -8.61 -10.65
N LEU A 203 10.94 -8.14 -11.40
CA LEU A 203 10.54 -8.70 -12.69
C LEU A 203 11.69 -8.67 -13.72
N ALA A 204 12.48 -7.60 -13.76
CA ALA A 204 13.66 -7.47 -14.61
C ALA A 204 14.69 -8.59 -14.39
N THR A 205 14.70 -9.23 -13.21
CA THR A 205 15.60 -10.36 -12.90
C THR A 205 15.02 -11.73 -13.25
N GLN A 206 13.74 -11.80 -13.63
CA GLN A 206 13.07 -13.06 -13.97
C GLN A 206 13.41 -13.54 -15.38
N ASP A 207 13.29 -14.85 -15.60
CA ASP A 207 13.38 -15.46 -16.92
C ASP A 207 11.97 -15.59 -17.50
N VAL A 208 11.51 -14.53 -18.20
CA VAL A 208 10.23 -14.47 -18.91
C VAL A 208 10.42 -14.21 -20.40
N ASP A 209 9.52 -14.75 -21.21
CA ASP A 209 9.48 -14.62 -22.66
C ASP A 209 8.85 -13.27 -23.07
N PHE A 210 7.83 -12.81 -22.33
CA PHE A 210 7.13 -11.54 -22.54
C PHE A 210 6.41 -11.07 -21.26
N VAL A 211 5.92 -9.83 -21.28
CA VAL A 211 5.09 -9.23 -20.22
C VAL A 211 3.73 -8.82 -20.79
N VAL A 212 2.65 -9.03 -20.03
CA VAL A 212 1.29 -8.56 -20.37
C VAL A 212 0.90 -7.43 -19.41
N HIS A 213 0.64 -6.23 -19.93
CA HIS A 213 0.13 -5.11 -19.13
C HIS A 213 -1.38 -5.00 -19.33
N LEU A 214 -2.16 -5.15 -18.26
CA LEU A 214 -3.61 -5.27 -18.31
C LEU A 214 -4.36 -3.94 -18.15
N GLY A 215 -3.65 -2.83 -17.91
CA GLY A 215 -4.21 -1.48 -17.88
C GLY A 215 -3.74 -0.67 -16.68
N ASP A 216 -4.15 0.59 -16.61
CA ASP A 216 -3.69 1.58 -15.64
C ASP A 216 -2.17 1.78 -15.66
N TYR A 217 -1.60 1.87 -16.86
CA TYR A 217 -0.21 2.21 -17.11
C TYR A 217 0.08 3.63 -16.64
N ILE A 218 -0.87 4.56 -16.83
CA ILE A 218 -0.86 5.88 -16.22
C ILE A 218 -2.12 6.09 -15.40
N TYR A 219 -2.09 7.11 -14.55
CA TYR A 219 -3.27 7.70 -13.90
C TYR A 219 -3.38 9.14 -14.36
N GLU A 220 -4.57 9.51 -14.79
CA GLU A 220 -4.88 10.79 -15.40
C GLU A 220 -4.94 11.94 -14.38
N THR A 221 -4.93 13.17 -14.89
CA THR A 221 -5.34 14.35 -14.13
C THR A 221 -6.68 14.88 -14.66
N SER A 222 -7.22 15.92 -14.03
CA SER A 222 -8.42 16.58 -14.56
C SER A 222 -8.20 17.16 -15.96
N LYS A 223 -6.94 17.47 -16.34
CA LYS A 223 -6.59 17.97 -17.67
C LYS A 223 -6.56 16.83 -18.68
N GLY A 224 -7.18 17.03 -19.83
CA GLY A 224 -7.34 16.01 -20.87
C GLY A 224 -6.68 16.34 -22.20
N SER A 225 -5.67 17.21 -22.23
CA SER A 225 -4.96 17.55 -23.48
C SER A 225 -3.93 16.48 -23.83
N VAL A 226 -3.59 16.38 -25.11
CA VAL A 226 -2.58 15.41 -25.55
C VAL A 226 -1.22 15.71 -24.92
N GLU A 227 -0.87 16.98 -24.69
CA GLU A 227 0.34 17.41 -23.99
C GLU A 227 0.37 16.89 -22.54
N GLU A 228 -0.75 16.96 -21.82
CA GLU A 228 -0.84 16.43 -20.46
C GLU A 228 -0.67 14.90 -20.45
N PHE A 229 -1.32 14.17 -21.36
CA PHE A 229 -1.13 12.73 -21.44
C PHE A 229 0.32 12.37 -21.80
N ARG A 230 0.94 13.06 -22.77
CA ARG A 230 2.37 12.90 -23.12
C ARG A 230 3.29 13.15 -21.94
N ARG A 231 2.99 14.17 -21.13
CA ARG A 231 3.69 14.48 -19.89
C ARG A 231 3.53 13.34 -18.87
N LEU A 232 2.33 12.80 -18.69
CA LEU A 232 2.09 11.68 -17.78
C LEU A 232 2.89 10.44 -18.19
N TYR A 233 2.89 10.06 -19.46
CA TYR A 233 3.74 8.95 -19.92
C TYR A 233 5.23 9.18 -19.68
N ALA A 234 5.72 10.41 -19.93
CA ALA A 234 7.10 10.78 -19.63
C ALA A 234 7.39 10.67 -18.13
N LEU A 235 6.49 11.17 -17.27
CA LEU A 235 6.59 11.08 -15.81
C LEU A 235 6.72 9.63 -15.34
N TYR A 236 5.88 8.73 -15.84
CA TYR A 236 5.92 7.33 -15.42
C TYR A 236 7.22 6.65 -15.86
N LYS A 237 7.70 6.94 -17.08
CA LYS A 237 8.98 6.45 -17.60
C LYS A 237 10.23 7.12 -16.98
N THR A 238 10.07 8.02 -16.00
CA THR A 238 11.21 8.45 -15.16
C THR A 238 11.68 7.36 -14.21
N SER A 239 10.85 6.35 -13.91
CA SER A 239 11.28 5.19 -13.11
C SER A 239 12.37 4.40 -13.85
N PRO A 240 13.56 4.19 -13.25
CA PRO A 240 14.61 3.37 -13.85
C PRO A 240 14.19 1.90 -13.97
N ASP A 241 13.41 1.38 -13.01
CA ASP A 241 12.92 0.01 -13.01
C ASP A 241 11.93 -0.26 -14.15
N LEU A 242 11.07 0.71 -14.46
CA LEU A 242 10.16 0.62 -15.61
C LEU A 242 10.93 0.65 -16.94
N ARG A 243 11.93 1.53 -17.08
CA ARG A 243 12.78 1.53 -18.28
C ARG A 243 13.55 0.22 -18.44
N GLU A 244 14.01 -0.35 -17.33
CA GLU A 244 14.77 -1.59 -17.34
C GLU A 244 13.92 -2.77 -17.80
N VAL A 245 12.70 -2.94 -17.27
CA VAL A 245 11.83 -4.04 -17.70
C VAL A 245 11.41 -3.90 -19.18
N HIS A 246 11.12 -2.68 -19.65
CA HIS A 246 10.82 -2.39 -21.06
C HIS A 246 11.99 -2.70 -21.99
N ALA A 247 13.21 -2.46 -21.53
CA ALA A 247 14.41 -2.78 -22.28
C ALA A 247 14.71 -4.29 -22.29
N ARG A 248 14.17 -5.10 -21.38
CA ARG A 248 14.49 -6.54 -21.28
C ARG A 248 13.54 -7.47 -22.00
N PHE A 249 12.25 -7.11 -22.06
CA PHE A 249 11.19 -8.01 -22.51
C PHE A 249 10.25 -7.32 -23.49
N PRO A 250 9.69 -8.07 -24.47
CA PRO A 250 8.58 -7.58 -25.26
C PRO A 250 7.28 -7.52 -24.44
N PHE A 251 6.48 -6.49 -24.66
CA PHE A 251 5.19 -6.28 -24.00
C PHE A 251 4.00 -6.56 -24.92
N PHE A 252 2.95 -7.20 -24.40
CA PHE A 252 1.59 -7.11 -24.90
C PHE A 252 0.81 -6.15 -24.02
N LEU A 253 0.22 -5.12 -24.63
CA LEU A 253 -0.45 -4.06 -23.88
C LEU A 253 -1.96 -4.05 -24.16
N THR A 254 -2.73 -3.73 -23.14
CA THR A 254 -4.09 -3.22 -23.23
C THR A 254 -4.26 -2.12 -22.19
N TRP A 255 -5.21 -1.22 -22.39
CA TRP A 255 -5.53 -0.17 -21.43
C TRP A 255 -6.63 -0.62 -20.48
N ASP A 256 -6.86 0.19 -19.46
CA ASP A 256 -8.09 0.21 -18.68
C ASP A 256 -8.68 1.64 -18.69
N ASP A 257 -9.26 2.11 -17.59
CA ASP A 257 -9.92 3.41 -17.50
C ASP A 257 -8.94 4.56 -17.34
N HIS A 258 -7.92 4.42 -16.48
CA HIS A 258 -7.04 5.52 -16.08
C HIS A 258 -6.09 6.01 -17.19
N GLU A 259 -5.97 5.27 -18.29
CA GLU A 259 -5.39 5.79 -19.53
C GLU A 259 -6.14 7.00 -20.09
N VAL A 260 -7.43 7.15 -19.77
CA VAL A 260 -8.31 8.22 -20.25
C VAL A 260 -8.88 9.01 -19.07
N GLN A 261 -9.69 8.35 -18.24
CA GLN A 261 -10.41 8.91 -17.11
C GLN A 261 -11.02 7.78 -16.29
N ASN A 262 -10.83 7.84 -14.97
CA ASN A 262 -11.41 6.92 -13.99
C ASN A 262 -12.85 6.55 -14.35
N ASN A 263 -13.12 5.25 -14.43
CA ASN A 263 -14.40 4.61 -14.67
C ASN A 263 -15.12 4.99 -15.99
N TYR A 264 -14.44 5.46 -17.04
CA TYR A 264 -15.15 5.78 -18.29
C TYR A 264 -15.80 4.57 -18.96
N ALA A 265 -16.94 4.75 -19.64
CA ALA A 265 -17.69 3.69 -20.30
C ALA A 265 -18.08 4.09 -21.72
N ALA A 266 -17.42 3.50 -22.71
CA ALA A 266 -17.55 3.90 -24.11
C ALA A 266 -17.36 5.41 -24.29
N ASP A 267 -18.41 6.14 -24.65
CA ASP A 267 -18.45 7.59 -24.84
C ASP A 267 -18.93 8.38 -23.61
N VAL A 268 -19.17 7.70 -22.49
CA VAL A 268 -19.59 8.27 -21.22
C VAL A 268 -18.37 8.53 -20.31
N PRO A 269 -18.16 9.77 -19.84
CA PRO A 269 -17.10 10.07 -18.88
C PRO A 269 -17.43 9.50 -17.49
N GLY A 270 -16.46 8.87 -16.84
CA GLY A 270 -16.63 8.38 -15.45
C GLY A 270 -16.45 9.45 -14.38
N GLY A 271 -16.11 10.69 -14.76
CA GLY A 271 -15.95 11.79 -13.82
C GLY A 271 -15.83 13.17 -14.46
N ALA A 272 -15.65 14.20 -13.64
CA ALA A 272 -15.46 15.56 -14.13
C ALA A 272 -14.12 15.72 -14.87
N GLY A 273 -14.16 16.38 -16.03
CA GLY A 273 -12.97 16.78 -16.79
C GLY A 273 -12.67 18.28 -16.65
N ASP A 274 -11.84 18.81 -17.54
CA ASP A 274 -11.51 20.24 -17.66
C ASP A 274 -12.47 21.03 -18.55
N GLY A 275 -13.66 20.49 -18.81
CA GLY A 275 -14.70 21.10 -19.65
C GLY A 275 -14.60 20.76 -21.14
N ARG A 276 -13.56 20.03 -21.58
CA ARG A 276 -13.50 19.53 -22.96
C ARG A 276 -14.52 18.41 -23.22
N PRO A 277 -14.99 18.22 -24.47
CA PRO A 277 -15.79 17.06 -24.84
C PRO A 277 -15.06 15.74 -24.52
N PHE A 278 -15.76 14.76 -23.94
CA PHE A 278 -15.13 13.52 -23.50
C PHE A 278 -14.47 12.74 -24.65
N LEU A 279 -15.10 12.65 -25.82
CA LEU A 279 -14.49 11.98 -26.97
C LEU A 279 -13.23 12.68 -27.50
N GLU A 280 -13.11 13.99 -27.30
CA GLU A 280 -11.86 14.72 -27.58
C GLU A 280 -10.77 14.31 -26.58
N ARG A 281 -11.11 14.22 -25.28
CA ARG A 281 -10.21 13.69 -24.24
C ARG A 281 -9.75 12.27 -24.57
N ARG A 282 -10.68 11.38 -24.96
CA ARG A 282 -10.39 9.99 -25.31
C ARG A 282 -9.46 9.91 -26.53
N ALA A 283 -9.69 10.73 -27.55
CA ALA A 283 -8.79 10.82 -28.70
C ALA A 283 -7.37 11.25 -28.30
N ASN A 284 -7.24 12.27 -27.46
CA ASN A 284 -5.95 12.74 -26.94
C ASN A 284 -5.22 11.65 -26.14
N ALA A 285 -5.96 10.95 -25.28
CA ALA A 285 -5.45 9.84 -24.46
C ALA A 285 -4.95 8.69 -25.32
N TYR A 286 -5.77 8.22 -26.28
CA TYR A 286 -5.42 7.11 -27.16
C TYR A 286 -4.26 7.43 -28.09
N GLN A 287 -4.17 8.68 -28.56
CA GLN A 287 -2.99 9.15 -29.29
C GLN A 287 -1.73 9.05 -28.43
N ALA A 288 -1.76 9.59 -27.21
CA ALA A 288 -0.61 9.55 -26.30
C ALA A 288 -0.24 8.12 -25.89
N TYR A 289 -1.24 7.23 -25.71
CA TYR A 289 -1.04 5.81 -25.42
C TYR A 289 -0.21 5.14 -26.53
N TYR A 290 -0.66 5.26 -27.78
CA TYR A 290 0.07 4.72 -28.94
C TYR A 290 1.48 5.32 -29.05
N GLU A 291 1.60 6.64 -28.90
CA GLU A 291 2.88 7.35 -28.96
C GLU A 291 3.91 6.80 -27.97
N HIS A 292 3.50 6.38 -26.76
CA HIS A 292 4.43 6.07 -25.67
C HIS A 292 4.68 4.58 -25.42
N LEU A 293 4.05 3.70 -26.20
CA LEU A 293 4.07 2.26 -25.98
C LEU A 293 4.40 1.49 -27.27
N PRO A 294 5.08 0.33 -27.17
CA PRO A 294 5.56 -0.44 -28.31
C PRO A 294 4.44 -1.23 -29.02
N MET A 295 3.56 -0.52 -29.70
CA MET A 295 2.35 -1.07 -30.32
C MET A 295 2.45 -1.16 -31.85
N ARG A 296 1.69 -2.07 -32.45
CA ARG A 296 1.62 -2.20 -33.92
C ARG A 296 0.84 -1.04 -34.54
N PRO A 297 1.15 -0.66 -35.80
CA PRO A 297 0.41 0.38 -36.52
C PRO A 297 -1.11 0.14 -36.58
N ALA A 298 -1.56 -1.12 -36.59
CA ALA A 298 -2.98 -1.47 -36.58
C ALA A 298 -3.73 -1.06 -35.30
N GLN A 299 -3.00 -0.82 -34.20
CA GLN A 299 -3.56 -0.36 -32.93
C GLN A 299 -3.50 1.17 -32.79
N ARG A 300 -3.00 1.88 -33.81
CA ARG A 300 -2.98 3.34 -33.80
C ARG A 300 -4.41 3.88 -33.81
N ALA A 301 -4.69 4.81 -32.91
CA ALA A 301 -6.00 5.44 -32.82
C ALA A 301 -6.33 6.28 -34.06
N VAL A 302 -7.61 6.26 -34.45
CA VAL A 302 -8.22 7.16 -35.43
C VAL A 302 -9.29 7.96 -34.70
N GLY A 303 -8.96 9.20 -34.35
CA GLY A 303 -9.81 10.00 -33.47
C GLY A 303 -9.94 9.33 -32.10
N SER A 304 -11.18 9.12 -31.65
CA SER A 304 -11.49 8.50 -30.36
C SER A 304 -11.51 6.97 -30.38
N ASP A 305 -11.15 6.31 -31.48
CA ASP A 305 -11.29 4.86 -31.62
C ASP A 305 -9.95 4.19 -31.91
N ALA A 306 -9.66 3.05 -31.27
CA ALA A 306 -8.57 2.17 -31.65
C ALA A 306 -8.99 0.71 -31.61
N LEU A 307 -8.19 -0.17 -32.23
CA LEU A 307 -8.41 -1.62 -32.18
C LEU A 307 -7.41 -2.25 -31.22
N MET A 308 -7.77 -2.36 -29.94
CA MET A 308 -6.92 -3.00 -28.94
C MET A 308 -7.07 -4.53 -28.91
N SER A 309 -8.28 -5.01 -29.21
CA SER A 309 -8.62 -6.43 -29.19
C SER A 309 -7.92 -7.22 -30.29
N ARG A 310 -7.21 -8.29 -29.91
CA ARG A 310 -6.46 -9.15 -30.86
C ARG A 310 -6.19 -10.55 -30.30
N GLY A 311 -5.80 -11.47 -31.20
CA GLY A 311 -5.40 -12.83 -30.87
C GLY A 311 -3.90 -13.05 -31.07
N VAL A 312 -3.24 -13.75 -30.15
CA VAL A 312 -1.80 -14.05 -30.20
C VAL A 312 -1.59 -15.54 -29.95
N LYS A 313 -0.75 -16.20 -30.74
CA LYS A 313 -0.44 -17.63 -30.60
C LYS A 313 1.00 -17.84 -30.15
N PHE A 314 1.18 -18.70 -29.15
CA PHE A 314 2.48 -19.20 -28.71
C PHE A 314 2.60 -20.67 -29.15
N GLY A 315 3.01 -20.88 -30.41
CA GLY A 315 2.99 -22.21 -31.02
C GLY A 315 1.61 -22.86 -30.98
N ARG A 316 1.54 -24.11 -30.49
CA ARG A 316 0.31 -24.82 -30.11
C ARG A 316 0.01 -24.77 -28.61
N LEU A 317 0.91 -24.19 -27.81
CA LEU A 317 0.81 -24.26 -26.36
C LEU A 317 -0.30 -23.33 -25.85
N ALA A 318 -0.31 -22.07 -26.29
CA ALA A 318 -1.29 -21.10 -25.81
C ALA A 318 -1.84 -20.20 -26.93
N GLN A 319 -3.11 -19.81 -26.78
CA GLN A 319 -3.73 -18.72 -27.53
C GLN A 319 -4.23 -17.66 -26.56
N PHE A 320 -3.70 -16.44 -26.69
CA PHE A 320 -4.15 -15.27 -25.94
C PHE A 320 -5.20 -14.52 -26.75
N ASN A 321 -6.28 -14.15 -26.06
CA ASN A 321 -7.35 -13.30 -26.56
C ASN A 321 -7.32 -12.03 -25.71
N VAL A 322 -6.58 -11.01 -26.16
CA VAL A 322 -6.45 -9.74 -25.43
C VAL A 322 -7.69 -8.90 -25.69
N ARG A 323 -8.36 -8.40 -24.65
CA ARG A 323 -9.66 -7.70 -24.73
C ARG A 323 -9.57 -6.22 -24.34
N ASP A 324 -10.64 -5.51 -24.68
CA ASP A 324 -10.90 -4.13 -24.29
C ASP A 324 -12.30 -4.04 -23.70
N THR A 325 -12.36 -3.84 -22.38
CA THR A 325 -13.60 -3.75 -21.60
C THR A 325 -13.99 -2.30 -21.28
N ARG A 326 -13.41 -1.29 -21.97
CA ARG A 326 -13.74 0.12 -21.71
C ARG A 326 -14.30 0.83 -22.94
N GLN A 327 -13.71 0.69 -24.13
CA GLN A 327 -14.13 1.46 -25.32
C GLN A 327 -15.57 1.15 -25.78
N TYR A 328 -16.10 -0.03 -25.45
CA TYR A 328 -17.37 -0.53 -26.00
C TYR A 328 -18.41 -0.94 -24.95
N ARG A 329 -18.11 -0.77 -23.65
CA ARG A 329 -19.02 -1.20 -22.59
C ARG A 329 -20.24 -0.28 -22.47
N SER A 330 -21.35 -0.83 -22.00
CA SER A 330 -22.47 -0.01 -21.51
C SER A 330 -22.03 0.79 -20.27
N ASP A 331 -22.61 1.96 -20.04
CA ASP A 331 -22.40 2.75 -18.81
C ASP A 331 -22.74 1.95 -17.56
N GLN A 332 -22.01 2.13 -16.46
CA GLN A 332 -22.21 1.40 -15.22
C GLN A 332 -23.62 1.68 -14.67
N ALA A 333 -24.34 0.61 -14.31
CA ALA A 333 -25.71 0.72 -13.86
C ALA A 333 -25.80 1.55 -12.57
N LEU A 334 -26.99 2.08 -12.28
CA LEU A 334 -27.31 2.71 -10.99
C LEU A 334 -26.36 3.86 -10.58
N GLY A 335 -25.60 4.44 -11.51
CA GLY A 335 -24.58 5.46 -11.22
C GLY A 335 -23.34 4.92 -10.49
N ASP A 336 -22.93 3.69 -10.81
CA ASP A 336 -21.63 3.08 -10.45
C ASP A 336 -21.39 2.82 -8.94
N GLY A 337 -20.24 2.27 -8.60
CA GLY A 337 -19.79 1.98 -7.24
C GLY A 337 -20.30 0.64 -6.71
N ARG A 338 -20.17 0.45 -5.39
CA ARG A 338 -20.63 -0.75 -4.70
C ARG A 338 -22.06 -0.58 -4.22
N LYS A 339 -23.00 -1.31 -4.83
CA LYS A 339 -24.45 -1.16 -4.62
C LYS A 339 -25.16 -2.50 -4.70
N GLU A 340 -26.38 -2.54 -4.19
CA GLU A 340 -27.28 -3.67 -4.39
C GLU A 340 -27.71 -3.73 -5.86
N PRO A 341 -27.51 -4.86 -6.56
CA PRO A 341 -27.85 -4.97 -7.96
C PRO A 341 -29.37 -5.08 -8.14
N THR A 342 -29.96 -4.16 -8.90
CA THR A 342 -31.40 -4.12 -9.19
C THR A 342 -31.65 -3.93 -10.68
N GLY A 343 -32.84 -4.36 -11.14
CA GLY A 343 -33.44 -4.03 -12.44
C GLY A 343 -32.47 -3.91 -13.62
N GLU A 344 -31.97 -2.69 -13.84
CA GLU A 344 -31.02 -2.31 -14.90
C GLU A 344 -29.80 -3.22 -15.00
N VAL A 345 -29.23 -3.66 -13.86
CA VAL A 345 -28.03 -4.51 -13.84
C VAL A 345 -28.24 -5.82 -14.62
N TYR A 346 -29.47 -6.35 -14.60
CA TYR A 346 -29.82 -7.63 -15.22
C TYR A 346 -30.32 -7.51 -16.66
N ASP A 347 -30.29 -6.30 -17.25
CA ASP A 347 -30.68 -6.11 -18.65
C ASP A 347 -29.74 -6.89 -19.58
N GLU A 348 -30.32 -7.82 -20.35
CA GLU A 348 -29.59 -8.71 -21.26
C GLU A 348 -28.83 -7.97 -22.38
N SER A 349 -29.25 -6.75 -22.71
CA SER A 349 -28.62 -5.92 -23.74
C SER A 349 -27.32 -5.25 -23.29
N ARG A 350 -27.06 -5.18 -21.98
CA ARG A 350 -25.83 -4.63 -21.43
C ARG A 350 -24.62 -5.48 -21.82
N THR A 351 -23.50 -4.82 -22.06
CA THR A 351 -22.27 -5.47 -22.54
C THR A 351 -21.04 -4.86 -21.91
N MET A 352 -20.04 -5.71 -21.63
CA MET A 352 -18.71 -5.28 -21.15
C MET A 352 -17.72 -5.06 -22.29
N THR A 353 -17.82 -5.83 -23.37
CA THR A 353 -16.86 -5.79 -24.49
C THR A 353 -17.44 -5.21 -25.78
N GLY A 354 -18.74 -4.96 -25.83
CA GLY A 354 -19.48 -4.76 -27.07
C GLY A 354 -19.81 -6.09 -27.78
N PRO A 355 -20.91 -6.15 -28.56
CA PRO A 355 -21.38 -7.40 -29.17
C PRO A 355 -20.45 -7.97 -30.24
N GLU A 356 -19.69 -7.13 -30.96
CA GLU A 356 -18.75 -7.58 -31.99
C GLU A 356 -17.51 -8.26 -31.38
N GLN A 357 -16.94 -7.65 -30.33
CA GLN A 357 -15.80 -8.18 -29.62
C GLN A 357 -16.15 -9.47 -28.86
N GLU A 358 -17.36 -9.52 -28.27
CA GLU A 358 -17.89 -10.72 -27.61
C GLU A 358 -18.00 -11.86 -28.62
N ARG A 359 -18.67 -11.65 -29.77
CA ARG A 359 -18.78 -12.66 -30.84
C ARG A 359 -17.43 -13.14 -31.33
N TRP A 360 -16.50 -12.21 -31.59
CA TRP A 360 -15.15 -12.57 -31.99
C TRP A 360 -14.46 -13.47 -30.96
N LEU A 361 -14.64 -13.22 -29.66
CA LEU A 361 -14.03 -14.04 -28.61
C LEU A 361 -14.60 -15.46 -28.65
N LEU A 362 -15.92 -15.60 -28.76
CA LEU A 362 -16.57 -16.90 -28.84
C LEU A 362 -16.10 -17.68 -30.08
N ASP A 363 -15.97 -17.01 -31.23
CA ASP A 363 -15.45 -17.61 -32.47
C ASP A 363 -13.98 -18.05 -32.33
N GLN A 364 -13.14 -17.25 -31.66
CA GLN A 364 -11.74 -17.62 -31.40
C GLN A 364 -11.62 -18.84 -30.48
N LEU A 365 -12.46 -18.92 -29.44
CA LEU A 365 -12.48 -20.08 -28.53
C LEU A 365 -12.95 -21.34 -29.25
N ASP A 366 -13.96 -21.24 -30.12
CA ASP A 366 -14.46 -22.35 -30.92
C ASP A 366 -13.45 -22.86 -31.96
N ALA A 367 -12.67 -21.95 -32.55
CA ALA A 367 -11.67 -22.28 -33.57
C ALA A 367 -10.31 -22.70 -33.00
N SER A 368 -10.08 -22.51 -31.69
CA SER A 368 -8.77 -22.73 -31.07
C SER A 368 -8.42 -24.21 -31.02
N THR A 369 -7.17 -24.50 -31.37
CA THR A 369 -6.52 -25.82 -31.20
C THR A 369 -5.37 -25.76 -30.21
N ALA A 370 -5.20 -24.63 -29.50
CA ALA A 370 -4.16 -24.47 -28.49
C ALA A 370 -4.49 -25.27 -27.22
N ARG A 371 -3.46 -25.66 -26.46
CA ARG A 371 -3.64 -26.35 -25.16
C ARG A 371 -4.26 -25.45 -24.11
N TRP A 372 -3.84 -24.18 -24.06
CA TRP A 372 -4.33 -23.19 -23.12
C TRP A 372 -5.00 -22.03 -23.86
N ASN A 373 -6.22 -21.68 -23.45
CA ASN A 373 -6.95 -20.55 -24.01
C ASN A 373 -7.03 -19.43 -22.97
N VAL A 374 -6.33 -18.33 -23.23
CA VAL A 374 -6.19 -17.22 -22.29
C VAL A 374 -7.09 -16.07 -22.70
N ILE A 375 -7.86 -15.52 -21.76
CA ILE A 375 -8.59 -14.26 -21.90
C ILE A 375 -7.84 -13.23 -21.05
N ALA A 376 -7.12 -12.32 -21.69
CA ALA A 376 -6.35 -11.28 -21.00
C ALA A 376 -7.13 -9.97 -21.06
N GLN A 377 -7.59 -9.49 -19.90
CA GLN A 377 -8.52 -8.37 -19.79
C GLN A 377 -8.35 -7.61 -18.46
N GLN A 378 -9.15 -6.57 -18.26
CA GLN A 378 -8.92 -5.53 -17.27
C GLN A 378 -9.52 -5.86 -15.89
N THR A 379 -10.81 -6.22 -15.84
CA THR A 379 -11.64 -6.18 -14.62
C THR A 379 -11.94 -7.57 -14.07
N ILE A 380 -12.18 -7.73 -12.78
CA ILE A 380 -12.49 -9.04 -12.17
C ILE A 380 -13.77 -9.63 -12.77
N MET A 381 -13.67 -10.84 -13.31
CA MET A 381 -14.75 -11.60 -13.93
C MET A 381 -15.60 -12.37 -12.91
N ALA A 382 -14.95 -12.98 -11.90
CA ALA A 382 -15.68 -13.69 -10.85
C ALA A 382 -16.67 -12.76 -10.14
N ALA A 383 -17.82 -13.31 -9.74
CA ALA A 383 -18.75 -12.55 -8.91
C ALA A 383 -18.16 -12.27 -7.53
N PHE A 384 -18.49 -11.15 -6.90
CA PHE A 384 -18.11 -10.90 -5.52
C PHE A 384 -19.18 -10.12 -4.76
N ASP A 385 -19.73 -10.78 -3.72
CA ASP A 385 -20.67 -10.17 -2.78
C ASP A 385 -19.93 -9.55 -1.58
N TYR A 386 -20.12 -8.26 -1.37
CA TYR A 386 -19.61 -7.54 -0.21
C TYR A 386 -20.54 -7.64 1.01
N ASP A 387 -21.78 -8.10 0.85
CA ASP A 387 -22.74 -8.28 1.94
C ASP A 387 -22.60 -9.68 2.58
N LEU A 388 -22.76 -9.76 3.90
CA LEU A 388 -22.81 -11.01 4.66
C LEU A 388 -24.24 -11.36 5.10
N GLY A 389 -25.18 -10.44 4.93
CA GLY A 389 -26.60 -10.59 5.21
C GLY A 389 -27.36 -11.29 4.07
N PRO A 390 -28.70 -11.23 4.08
CA PRO A 390 -29.54 -11.82 3.02
C PRO A 390 -29.57 -10.98 1.74
N GLY A 391 -29.00 -9.78 1.75
CA GLY A 391 -28.87 -8.92 0.58
C GLY A 391 -27.68 -9.32 -0.29
N GLN A 392 -27.39 -8.48 -1.27
CA GLN A 392 -26.20 -8.59 -2.11
C GLN A 392 -25.66 -7.18 -2.36
N VAL A 393 -24.35 -6.99 -2.26
CA VAL A 393 -23.69 -5.75 -2.68
C VAL A 393 -22.56 -6.10 -3.63
N VAL A 394 -22.55 -5.53 -4.84
CA VAL A 394 -21.54 -5.84 -5.86
C VAL A 394 -20.87 -4.57 -6.37
N ASN A 395 -19.68 -4.71 -6.98
CA ASN A 395 -19.03 -3.60 -7.67
C ASN A 395 -19.54 -3.49 -9.13
N LEU A 396 -20.26 -2.41 -9.43
CA LEU A 396 -20.91 -2.21 -10.72
C LEU A 396 -19.96 -1.83 -11.87
N ASP A 397 -18.71 -1.49 -11.57
CA ASP A 397 -17.68 -1.27 -12.61
C ASP A 397 -17.07 -2.56 -13.15
N GLN A 398 -17.12 -3.65 -12.36
CA GLN A 398 -16.58 -4.96 -12.70
C GLN A 398 -17.60 -5.80 -13.46
N TRP A 399 -17.30 -7.06 -13.76
CA TRP A 399 -18.24 -7.95 -14.45
C TRP A 399 -19.55 -8.22 -13.68
N ASP A 400 -19.59 -7.92 -12.38
CA ASP A 400 -20.84 -7.95 -11.60
C ASP A 400 -21.85 -6.87 -12.00
N GLY A 401 -21.42 -5.77 -12.62
CA GLY A 401 -22.32 -4.80 -13.25
C GLY A 401 -22.91 -5.27 -14.60
N TYR A 402 -22.44 -6.42 -15.11
CA TYR A 402 -22.77 -6.96 -16.43
C TYR A 402 -23.01 -8.48 -16.40
N PRO A 403 -23.85 -9.00 -15.49
CA PRO A 403 -24.01 -10.43 -15.26
C PRO A 403 -24.48 -11.18 -16.52
N ALA A 404 -25.37 -10.58 -17.34
CA ALA A 404 -25.83 -11.21 -18.58
C ALA A 404 -24.69 -11.41 -19.60
N ALA A 405 -23.79 -10.43 -19.73
CA ALA A 405 -22.61 -10.54 -20.60
C ALA A 405 -21.62 -11.60 -20.09
N ARG A 406 -21.40 -11.64 -18.77
CA ARG A 406 -20.61 -12.69 -18.13
C ARG A 406 -21.17 -14.07 -18.41
N SER A 407 -22.47 -14.27 -18.20
CA SER A 407 -23.14 -15.56 -18.42
C SER A 407 -23.01 -16.03 -19.88
N ARG A 408 -23.19 -15.16 -20.87
CA ARG A 408 -23.01 -15.54 -22.29
C ARG A 408 -21.64 -16.14 -22.57
N ILE A 409 -20.57 -15.58 -21.98
CA ILE A 409 -19.21 -16.09 -22.15
C ILE A 409 -19.01 -17.40 -21.38
N LEU A 410 -19.36 -17.44 -20.08
CA LEU A 410 -19.13 -18.61 -19.23
C LEU A 410 -19.99 -19.82 -19.66
N ASP A 411 -21.23 -19.59 -20.07
CA ASP A 411 -22.12 -20.62 -20.62
C ASP A 411 -21.62 -21.15 -21.97
N HIS A 412 -21.06 -20.29 -22.82
CA HIS A 412 -20.42 -20.72 -24.06
C HIS A 412 -19.20 -21.60 -23.78
N ILE A 413 -18.36 -21.23 -22.80
CA ILE A 413 -17.23 -22.06 -22.36
C ILE A 413 -17.73 -23.42 -21.84
N ALA A 414 -18.76 -23.43 -20.98
CA ALA A 414 -19.36 -24.66 -20.48
C ALA A 414 -19.88 -25.58 -21.60
N LYS A 415 -20.54 -24.98 -22.60
CA LYS A 415 -21.17 -25.68 -23.72
C LYS A 415 -20.16 -26.21 -24.73
N ARG A 416 -19.15 -25.41 -25.08
CA ARG A 416 -18.20 -25.67 -26.17
C ARG A 416 -16.92 -26.34 -25.70
N LYS A 417 -16.61 -26.21 -24.40
CA LYS A 417 -15.46 -26.83 -23.73
C LYS A 417 -14.13 -26.58 -24.46
N PRO A 418 -13.77 -25.30 -24.75
CA PRO A 418 -12.43 -25.00 -25.24
C PRO A 418 -11.38 -25.50 -24.24
N SER A 419 -10.20 -25.87 -24.74
CA SER A 419 -9.14 -26.44 -23.88
C SER A 419 -8.63 -25.42 -22.88
N ASN A 420 -8.66 -25.79 -21.60
CA ASN A 420 -8.10 -25.07 -20.45
C ASN A 420 -8.23 -23.53 -20.48
N PRO A 421 -9.45 -23.01 -20.29
CA PRO A 421 -9.68 -21.57 -20.27
C PRO A 421 -9.12 -20.92 -18.99
N VAL A 422 -8.31 -19.87 -19.16
CA VAL A 422 -7.73 -19.07 -18.06
C VAL A 422 -8.02 -17.59 -18.31
N VAL A 423 -8.50 -16.89 -17.29
CA VAL A 423 -8.75 -15.44 -17.33
C VAL A 423 -7.66 -14.72 -16.53
N LEU A 424 -7.10 -13.65 -17.09
CA LEU A 424 -6.15 -12.75 -16.43
C LEU A 424 -6.83 -11.39 -16.26
N SER A 425 -6.71 -10.82 -15.06
CA SER A 425 -7.40 -9.57 -14.68
C SER A 425 -6.48 -8.67 -13.83
N GLY A 426 -6.77 -7.37 -13.81
CA GLY A 426 -6.11 -6.31 -13.03
C GLY A 426 -7.11 -5.47 -12.25
N ASP A 427 -7.08 -4.14 -12.44
CA ASP A 427 -7.98 -3.09 -11.90
C ASP A 427 -8.04 -2.99 -10.36
N TRP A 428 -8.41 -4.05 -9.65
CA TRP A 428 -8.84 -3.98 -8.25
C TRP A 428 -7.72 -3.92 -7.21
N HIS A 429 -6.49 -3.62 -7.63
CA HIS A 429 -5.28 -3.38 -6.82
C HIS A 429 -4.90 -4.48 -5.81
N THR A 430 -5.42 -5.69 -6.01
CA THR A 430 -5.33 -6.79 -5.03
C THR A 430 -5.19 -8.13 -5.76
N HIS A 431 -4.55 -9.11 -5.12
CA HIS A 431 -4.38 -10.44 -5.70
C HIS A 431 -5.59 -11.32 -5.44
N TRP A 432 -6.02 -12.06 -6.47
CA TRP A 432 -7.08 -13.07 -6.36
C TRP A 432 -6.78 -14.32 -7.17
N VAL A 433 -7.35 -15.44 -6.71
CA VAL A 433 -7.48 -16.66 -7.49
C VAL A 433 -8.92 -17.13 -7.37
N ASN A 434 -9.65 -17.17 -8.47
CA ASN A 434 -11.07 -17.50 -8.48
C ASN A 434 -11.37 -18.71 -9.36
N ASP A 435 -12.29 -19.55 -8.88
CA ASP A 435 -13.00 -20.50 -9.74
C ASP A 435 -14.11 -19.76 -10.48
N LEU A 436 -14.14 -19.82 -11.81
CA LEU A 436 -15.23 -19.24 -12.61
C LEU A 436 -16.30 -20.30 -12.88
N LYS A 437 -17.55 -19.93 -12.60
CA LYS A 437 -18.71 -20.84 -12.63
C LYS A 437 -19.81 -20.30 -13.55
N THR A 438 -20.67 -21.18 -14.06
CA THR A 438 -21.86 -20.77 -14.80
C THR A 438 -22.93 -20.14 -13.89
N ASP A 439 -22.94 -20.53 -12.61
CA ASP A 439 -23.81 -19.94 -11.57
C ASP A 439 -23.00 -19.78 -10.28
N PHE A 440 -22.84 -18.54 -9.81
CA PHE A 440 -22.10 -18.23 -8.59
C PHE A 440 -22.98 -18.34 -7.33
N THR A 441 -24.31 -18.40 -7.48
CA THR A 441 -25.25 -18.57 -6.36
C THR A 441 -25.37 -20.02 -5.92
N ASP A 442 -24.96 -20.96 -6.77
CA ASP A 442 -24.88 -22.38 -6.47
C ASP A 442 -23.41 -22.80 -6.19
N PRO A 443 -23.06 -23.15 -4.93
CA PRO A 443 -21.75 -23.65 -4.56
C PRO A 443 -21.30 -24.91 -5.31
N ASP A 444 -22.24 -25.72 -5.81
CA ASP A 444 -21.98 -26.97 -6.54
C ASP A 444 -21.92 -26.79 -8.07
N SER A 445 -22.22 -25.58 -8.56
CA SER A 445 -22.14 -25.22 -9.98
C SER A 445 -20.73 -25.48 -10.54
N PRO A 446 -20.62 -26.04 -11.76
CA PRO A 446 -19.35 -26.49 -12.30
C PRO A 446 -18.37 -25.33 -12.54
N VAL A 447 -17.11 -25.58 -12.18
CA VAL A 447 -16.00 -24.69 -12.55
C VAL A 447 -15.68 -24.88 -14.03
N VAL A 448 -15.72 -23.80 -14.81
CA VAL A 448 -15.51 -23.82 -16.27
C VAL A 448 -14.19 -23.17 -16.69
N ALA A 449 -13.63 -22.32 -15.83
CA ALA A 449 -12.37 -21.63 -16.06
C ALA A 449 -11.72 -21.22 -14.73
N THR A 450 -10.46 -20.80 -14.78
CA THR A 450 -9.73 -20.23 -13.64
C THR A 450 -9.39 -18.77 -13.92
N GLU A 451 -9.58 -17.91 -12.92
CA GLU A 451 -9.17 -16.51 -13.00
C GLU A 451 -8.00 -16.23 -12.05
N PHE A 452 -6.97 -15.57 -12.59
CA PHE A 452 -5.89 -14.99 -11.81
C PHE A 452 -5.96 -13.47 -11.90
N VAL A 453 -6.17 -12.81 -10.76
CA VAL A 453 -6.18 -11.35 -10.67
C VAL A 453 -4.85 -10.86 -10.09
N GLY A 454 -4.19 -10.00 -10.84
CA GLY A 454 -2.94 -9.36 -10.46
C GLY A 454 -3.20 -8.23 -9.50
N THR A 455 -2.40 -8.14 -8.44
CA THR A 455 -2.32 -6.89 -7.67
C THR A 455 -1.73 -5.78 -8.56
N SER A 456 -1.86 -4.55 -8.08
CA SER A 456 -1.19 -3.38 -8.63
C SER A 456 0.33 -3.41 -8.44
N ILE A 457 1.07 -2.82 -9.38
CA ILE A 457 2.50 -2.51 -9.22
C ILE A 457 2.73 -1.53 -8.06
N SER A 458 1.84 -0.54 -7.90
CA SER A 458 1.99 0.50 -6.87
C SER A 458 0.69 1.16 -6.40
N SER A 459 -0.42 1.05 -7.13
CA SER A 459 -1.71 1.63 -6.73
C SER A 459 -2.23 1.02 -5.42
N GLY A 460 -2.81 1.84 -4.53
CA GLY A 460 -3.27 1.40 -3.20
C GLY A 460 -4.66 0.74 -3.21
N ALA A 461 -4.93 -0.16 -2.28
CA ALA A 461 -6.20 -0.86 -2.12
C ALA A 461 -6.96 -0.37 -0.88
N GLY A 462 -7.58 0.81 -0.95
CA GLY A 462 -8.28 1.43 0.19
C GLY A 462 -9.51 0.67 0.69
N TRP A 463 -9.97 -0.33 -0.06
CA TRP A 463 -11.15 -1.17 0.19
C TRP A 463 -10.81 -2.59 0.69
N ASP A 464 -9.53 -2.89 1.01
CA ASP A 464 -9.08 -4.23 1.42
C ASP A 464 -9.90 -4.80 2.59
N ASN A 465 -10.24 -3.98 3.57
CA ASN A 465 -11.05 -4.41 4.71
C ASN A 465 -12.44 -4.90 4.30
N ASP A 466 -13.12 -4.16 3.41
CA ASP A 466 -14.48 -4.51 2.96
C ASP A 466 -14.48 -5.82 2.18
N VAL A 467 -13.45 -6.05 1.36
CA VAL A 467 -13.27 -7.34 0.68
C VAL A 467 -13.08 -8.47 1.69
N ARG A 468 -12.19 -8.30 2.68
CA ARG A 468 -11.92 -9.34 3.68
C ARG A 468 -13.18 -9.75 4.44
N GLN A 469 -14.06 -8.78 4.73
CA GLN A 469 -15.33 -9.05 5.36
C GLN A 469 -16.24 -9.91 4.45
N GLY A 470 -16.35 -9.58 3.16
CA GLY A 470 -17.18 -10.31 2.21
C GLY A 470 -16.68 -11.71 1.81
N LEU A 471 -15.42 -12.07 2.06
CA LEU A 471 -14.85 -13.37 1.61
C LEU A 471 -15.67 -14.59 2.03
N ALA A 472 -16.32 -14.56 3.20
CA ALA A 472 -17.13 -15.67 3.69
C ALA A 472 -18.37 -15.96 2.82
N ALA A 473 -18.91 -14.96 2.13
CA ALA A 473 -20.03 -15.10 1.19
C ALA A 473 -19.60 -15.64 -0.18
N ASN A 474 -18.30 -15.75 -0.46
CA ASN A 474 -17.75 -15.99 -1.80
C ASN A 474 -16.85 -17.24 -1.87
N PRO A 475 -17.40 -18.46 -1.75
CA PRO A 475 -16.61 -19.70 -1.62
C PRO A 475 -15.81 -20.11 -2.88
N HIS A 476 -16.09 -19.48 -4.03
CA HIS A 476 -15.32 -19.63 -5.27
C HIS A 476 -13.98 -18.86 -5.24
N VAL A 477 -13.82 -17.88 -4.35
CA VAL A 477 -12.55 -17.19 -4.12
C VAL A 477 -11.59 -18.12 -3.37
N LYS A 478 -10.55 -18.59 -4.05
CA LYS A 478 -9.56 -19.53 -3.49
C LYS A 478 -8.39 -18.84 -2.81
N PHE A 479 -8.17 -17.58 -3.13
CA PHE A 479 -7.14 -16.76 -2.52
C PHE A 479 -7.47 -15.29 -2.65
N TYR A 480 -7.11 -14.52 -1.63
CA TYR A 480 -7.16 -13.07 -1.63
C TYR A 480 -5.97 -12.49 -0.87
N ASN A 481 -5.35 -11.43 -1.41
CA ASN A 481 -4.46 -10.56 -0.67
C ASN A 481 -4.55 -9.11 -1.18
N GLY A 482 -4.98 -8.18 -0.33
CA GLY A 482 -4.94 -6.75 -0.63
C GLY A 482 -3.89 -5.96 0.16
N SER A 483 -2.99 -6.62 0.89
CA SER A 483 -1.96 -5.96 1.68
C SER A 483 -0.76 -5.51 0.85
N TYR A 484 -0.31 -6.34 -0.09
CA TYR A 484 0.94 -6.13 -0.83
C TYR A 484 0.72 -5.81 -2.31
N ARG A 485 1.68 -5.07 -2.88
CA ARG A 485 1.78 -4.74 -4.32
C ARG A 485 2.73 -5.71 -5.00
N GLY A 486 2.76 -5.78 -6.33
CA GLY A 486 3.56 -6.76 -7.05
C GLY A 486 3.03 -7.12 -8.44
N TYR A 487 3.12 -8.39 -8.81
CA TYR A 487 2.74 -8.92 -10.14
C TYR A 487 2.49 -10.44 -10.08
N VAL A 488 2.07 -11.06 -11.18
CA VAL A 488 1.96 -12.53 -11.25
C VAL A 488 2.94 -13.07 -12.28
N LEU A 489 3.73 -14.06 -11.87
CA LEU A 489 4.65 -14.80 -12.73
C LEU A 489 4.00 -16.13 -13.12
N CYS A 490 3.89 -16.40 -14.42
CA CYS A 490 3.28 -17.60 -14.95
C CYS A 490 4.32 -18.49 -15.66
N GLU A 491 4.22 -19.80 -15.46
CA GLU A 491 4.94 -20.83 -16.21
C GLU A 491 3.94 -21.87 -16.71
N VAL A 492 3.92 -22.07 -18.03
CA VAL A 492 2.93 -22.91 -18.72
C VAL A 492 3.66 -23.97 -19.52
N THR A 493 3.23 -25.21 -19.37
CA THR A 493 3.65 -26.41 -20.12
C THR A 493 2.41 -27.10 -20.69
N GLU A 494 2.58 -28.15 -21.49
CA GLU A 494 1.42 -28.87 -22.06
C GLU A 494 0.47 -29.43 -20.97
N ASP A 495 1.01 -29.81 -19.81
CA ASP A 495 0.29 -30.48 -18.73
C ASP A 495 -0.09 -29.58 -17.55
N ARG A 496 0.50 -28.38 -17.45
CA ARG A 496 0.37 -27.52 -16.26
C ARG A 496 0.47 -26.03 -16.58
N TRP A 497 -0.41 -25.26 -15.96
CA TRP A 497 -0.28 -23.82 -15.79
C TRP A 497 0.03 -23.50 -14.34
N ARG A 498 1.18 -22.89 -14.07
CA ARG A 498 1.57 -22.43 -12.73
C ARG A 498 1.54 -20.91 -12.67
N SER A 499 0.95 -20.36 -11.61
CA SER A 499 0.99 -18.94 -11.29
C SER A 499 1.58 -18.71 -9.90
N ASP A 500 2.66 -17.96 -9.84
CA ASP A 500 3.31 -17.47 -8.62
C ASP A 500 2.89 -16.01 -8.39
N LEU A 501 2.19 -15.75 -7.28
CA LEU A 501 1.75 -14.40 -6.93
C LEU A 501 2.92 -13.68 -6.24
N ARG A 502 3.58 -12.77 -6.96
CA ARG A 502 4.79 -12.06 -6.53
C ARG A 502 4.40 -10.75 -5.85
N ILE A 503 4.98 -10.50 -4.69
CA ILE A 503 4.75 -9.29 -3.89
C ILE A 503 6.05 -8.56 -3.59
N VAL A 504 5.96 -7.27 -3.32
CA VAL A 504 6.99 -6.46 -2.64
C VAL A 504 6.48 -6.03 -1.27
N LEU A 505 7.35 -6.01 -0.26
CA LEU A 505 6.95 -5.67 1.11
C LEU A 505 6.52 -4.21 1.26
N ASN A 506 7.13 -3.29 0.54
CA ASN A 506 6.78 -1.88 0.52
C ASN A 506 6.98 -1.29 -0.88
N SER A 507 5.89 -0.99 -1.59
CA SER A 507 5.96 -0.41 -2.93
C SER A 507 6.61 0.97 -2.98
N ARG A 508 6.65 1.70 -1.86
CA ARG A 508 7.25 3.04 -1.74
C ARG A 508 8.76 3.01 -1.53
N ASP A 509 9.33 1.85 -1.24
CA ASP A 509 10.77 1.67 -1.09
C ASP A 509 11.37 1.04 -2.36
N ALA A 510 12.21 1.79 -3.08
CA ALA A 510 12.90 1.31 -4.28
C ALA A 510 13.77 0.08 -4.00
N ALA A 511 14.24 -0.06 -2.76
CA ALA A 511 15.03 -1.20 -2.32
C ALA A 511 14.18 -2.42 -1.90
N SER A 512 12.85 -2.31 -1.86
CA SER A 512 11.98 -3.32 -1.24
C SER A 512 12.17 -4.72 -1.84
N PRO A 513 12.44 -5.74 -1.02
CA PRO A 513 12.58 -7.12 -1.49
C PRO A 513 11.24 -7.65 -2.02
N ALA A 514 11.34 -8.68 -2.87
CA ALA A 514 10.19 -9.36 -3.45
C ALA A 514 10.13 -10.84 -3.08
N TYR A 515 8.91 -11.35 -2.91
CA TYR A 515 8.62 -12.71 -2.44
C TYR A 515 7.41 -13.29 -3.18
N THR A 516 7.27 -14.60 -3.20
CA THR A 516 6.05 -15.26 -3.65
C THR A 516 5.12 -15.47 -2.46
N ILE A 517 3.93 -14.85 -2.43
CA ILE A 517 3.01 -15.03 -1.30
C ILE A 517 2.22 -16.35 -1.37
N ALA A 518 2.00 -16.85 -2.57
CA ALA A 518 1.41 -18.16 -2.84
C ALA A 518 1.69 -18.58 -4.29
N SER A 519 1.57 -19.88 -4.55
CA SER A 519 1.58 -20.44 -5.91
C SER A 519 0.39 -21.36 -6.12
N PHE A 520 -0.09 -21.40 -7.34
CA PHE A 520 -1.22 -22.21 -7.77
C PHE A 520 -0.89 -22.94 -9.07
N ASP A 521 -1.36 -24.18 -9.18
CA ASP A 521 -1.32 -24.96 -10.41
C ASP A 521 -2.76 -25.17 -10.94
N VAL A 522 -2.94 -25.04 -12.25
CA VAL A 522 -4.08 -25.57 -13.01
C VAL A 522 -3.54 -26.71 -13.87
N HIS A 523 -4.20 -27.86 -13.85
CA HIS A 523 -3.76 -29.03 -14.61
C HIS A 523 -4.56 -29.17 -15.89
N ASP A 524 -3.92 -29.72 -16.94
CA ASP A 524 -4.59 -30.00 -18.21
C ASP A 524 -5.89 -30.80 -18.01
N GLY A 525 -6.97 -30.32 -18.60
CA GLY A 525 -8.31 -30.91 -18.54
C GLY A 525 -9.05 -30.71 -17.21
N VAL A 526 -8.46 -30.01 -16.22
CA VAL A 526 -9.05 -29.81 -14.89
C VAL A 526 -9.19 -28.32 -14.58
N PRO A 527 -10.38 -27.73 -14.79
CA PRO A 527 -10.65 -26.35 -14.38
C PRO A 527 -10.52 -26.16 -12.86
N GLY A 528 -10.07 -24.98 -12.46
CA GLY A 528 -9.91 -24.59 -11.05
C GLY A 528 -8.47 -24.73 -10.55
N ALA A 529 -7.99 -23.69 -9.89
CA ALA A 529 -6.63 -23.63 -9.37
C ALA A 529 -6.47 -24.43 -8.07
N LYS A 530 -5.35 -25.15 -7.93
CA LYS A 530 -4.94 -25.82 -6.69
C LYS A 530 -3.74 -25.12 -6.07
N ARG A 531 -3.89 -24.67 -4.82
CA ARG A 531 -2.80 -24.06 -4.07
C ARG A 531 -1.68 -25.07 -3.81
N ARG A 532 -0.44 -24.68 -4.07
CA ARG A 532 0.73 -25.48 -3.73
C ARG A 532 1.07 -25.34 -2.25
N PRO A 533 1.24 -26.45 -1.49
CA PRO A 533 1.59 -26.38 -0.07
C PRO A 533 2.89 -25.60 0.21
N ASP A 534 3.90 -25.80 -0.63
CA ASP A 534 5.23 -25.16 -0.48
C ASP A 534 5.46 -24.02 -1.50
N GLY A 535 4.37 -23.47 -2.06
CA GLY A 535 4.43 -22.43 -3.09
C GLY A 535 4.64 -21.01 -2.58
N ALA A 536 4.53 -20.78 -1.28
CA ALA A 536 4.79 -19.47 -0.68
C ALA A 536 6.24 -19.37 -0.20
N ASP A 537 6.84 -18.19 -0.29
CA ASP A 537 8.07 -17.82 0.40
C ASP A 537 7.76 -17.40 1.85
N GLY A 538 8.81 -17.37 2.68
CA GLY A 538 8.76 -16.79 4.02
C GLY A 538 8.64 -17.82 5.14
N VAL A 539 8.56 -17.28 6.35
CA VAL A 539 8.34 -18.02 7.59
C VAL A 539 6.84 -18.08 7.83
N ILE A 540 6.31 -19.30 7.91
CA ILE A 540 4.91 -19.56 8.23
C ILE A 540 4.80 -20.35 9.52
N GLY A 541 3.65 -20.29 10.17
CA GLY A 541 3.40 -21.13 11.34
C GLY A 541 2.11 -20.78 12.02
N ARG A 542 1.85 -21.45 13.15
CA ARG A 542 0.76 -21.12 14.06
C ARG A 542 1.27 -20.74 15.44
N VAL A 543 0.60 -19.81 16.09
CA VAL A 543 0.74 -19.63 17.54
C VAL A 543 -0.46 -20.26 18.23
N LEU A 544 -0.17 -21.18 19.16
CA LEU A 544 -1.16 -21.96 19.88
C LEU A 544 -1.02 -21.74 21.39
N ASP A 545 -2.14 -21.82 22.11
CA ASP A 545 -2.11 -21.98 23.55
C ASP A 545 -1.47 -23.33 23.91
N ARG A 546 -0.47 -23.31 24.79
CA ARG A 546 0.27 -24.52 25.19
C ARG A 546 -0.61 -25.54 25.89
N SER A 547 -1.59 -25.10 26.66
CA SER A 547 -2.44 -25.96 27.50
C SER A 547 -3.63 -26.53 26.74
N THR A 548 -4.31 -25.72 25.93
CA THR A 548 -5.54 -26.14 25.22
C THR A 548 -5.27 -26.57 23.78
N GLY A 549 -4.16 -26.15 23.18
CA GLY A 549 -3.89 -26.32 21.76
C GLY A 549 -4.72 -25.42 20.85
N ALA A 550 -5.54 -24.52 21.41
CA ALA A 550 -6.36 -23.60 20.65
C ALA A 550 -5.48 -22.57 19.91
N PRO A 551 -5.86 -22.18 18.67
CA PRO A 551 -5.19 -21.10 17.97
C PRO A 551 -5.37 -19.76 18.68
N LEU A 552 -4.34 -18.92 18.63
CA LEU A 552 -4.37 -17.60 19.24
C LEU A 552 -4.37 -16.52 18.16
N VAL A 553 -5.38 -15.65 18.21
CA VAL A 553 -5.51 -14.45 17.36
C VAL A 553 -4.73 -13.29 17.96
N ASN A 554 -4.30 -12.34 17.12
CA ASN A 554 -3.69 -11.08 17.56
C ASN A 554 -2.43 -11.27 18.42
N VAL A 555 -1.69 -12.35 18.20
CA VAL A 555 -0.36 -12.53 18.78
C VAL A 555 0.65 -11.96 17.81
N GLU A 556 1.48 -11.03 18.27
CA GLU A 556 2.59 -10.51 17.48
C GLU A 556 3.67 -11.58 17.33
N VAL A 557 4.10 -11.78 16.09
CA VAL A 557 5.22 -12.64 15.74
C VAL A 557 6.32 -11.77 15.16
N THR A 558 7.48 -11.79 15.79
CA THR A 558 8.68 -11.09 15.34
C THR A 558 9.70 -12.12 14.86
N VAL A 559 10.24 -11.92 13.65
CA VAL A 559 11.37 -12.66 13.10
C VAL A 559 12.61 -11.80 13.27
N THR A 560 13.64 -12.35 13.91
CA THR A 560 14.85 -11.63 14.31
C THR A 560 16.09 -12.31 13.74
N GLY A 561 16.98 -11.52 13.15
CA GLY A 561 18.27 -11.96 12.63
C GLY A 561 19.24 -12.43 13.72
N PRO A 562 20.35 -13.09 13.33
CA PRO A 562 21.39 -13.55 14.27
C PRO A 562 22.03 -12.44 15.11
N ASP A 563 21.98 -11.20 14.62
CA ASP A 563 22.47 -9.98 15.26
C ASP A 563 21.48 -9.35 16.25
N GLY A 564 20.28 -9.92 16.39
CA GLY A 564 19.22 -9.39 17.24
C GLY A 564 18.33 -8.34 16.55
N THR A 565 18.55 -8.04 15.27
CA THR A 565 17.76 -7.06 14.53
C THR A 565 16.44 -7.67 14.05
N PRO A 566 15.26 -7.08 14.34
CA PRO A 566 14.00 -7.51 13.76
C PRO A 566 14.02 -7.37 12.23
N VAL A 567 13.73 -8.46 11.50
CA VAL A 567 13.66 -8.48 10.03
C VAL A 567 12.23 -8.46 9.53
N ALA A 568 11.28 -8.97 10.32
CA ALA A 568 9.85 -8.93 10.01
C ALA A 568 9.04 -8.96 11.31
N ARG A 569 7.88 -8.31 11.27
CA ARG A 569 6.87 -8.35 12.33
C ARG A 569 5.51 -8.55 11.68
N THR A 570 4.70 -9.43 12.25
CA THR A 570 3.36 -9.77 11.77
C THR A 570 2.47 -10.13 12.97
N THR A 571 1.19 -10.35 12.74
CA THR A 571 0.25 -10.81 13.77
C THR A 571 -0.50 -12.04 13.30
N THR A 572 -0.95 -12.87 14.24
CA THR A 572 -1.71 -14.07 13.91
C THR A 572 -3.16 -13.77 13.52
N ALA A 573 -3.63 -14.44 12.48
CA ALA A 573 -5.04 -14.48 12.09
C ALA A 573 -5.90 -15.25 13.12
N PRO A 574 -7.24 -15.26 13.01
CA PRO A 574 -8.12 -16.05 13.90
C PRO A 574 -7.80 -17.55 13.94
N SER A 575 -7.23 -18.10 12.86
CA SER A 575 -6.75 -19.49 12.78
C SER A 575 -5.43 -19.74 13.53
N GLY A 576 -4.85 -18.70 14.13
CA GLY A 576 -3.53 -18.70 14.75
C GLY A 576 -2.38 -18.64 13.75
N GLU A 577 -2.67 -18.64 12.44
CA GLU A 577 -1.65 -18.63 11.40
C GLU A 577 -1.00 -17.26 11.24
N TYR A 578 0.30 -17.26 10.98
CA TYR A 578 1.07 -16.07 10.62
C TYR A 578 1.94 -16.34 9.40
N VAL A 579 2.27 -15.27 8.69
CA VAL A 579 3.25 -15.24 7.59
C VAL A 579 4.16 -14.04 7.79
N ALA A 580 5.47 -14.27 7.74
CA ALA A 580 6.49 -13.25 7.83
C ALA A 580 7.55 -13.48 6.74
N PHE A 581 7.95 -12.44 6.02
CA PHE A 581 8.91 -12.57 4.93
C PHE A 581 10.30 -12.18 5.40
N ALA A 582 11.26 -13.07 5.20
CA ALA A 582 12.66 -12.84 5.51
C ALA A 582 13.53 -13.39 4.37
N PRO A 583 14.73 -12.83 4.16
CA PRO A 583 15.71 -13.42 3.24
C PRO A 583 16.08 -14.85 3.62
N ALA A 584 16.77 -15.57 2.73
CA ALA A 584 17.33 -16.86 3.08
C ALA A 584 18.37 -16.71 4.20
N GLY A 585 18.24 -17.52 5.25
CA GLY A 585 19.03 -17.37 6.47
C GLY A 585 18.45 -18.15 7.65
N THR A 586 19.08 -18.06 8.82
CA THR A 586 18.55 -18.65 10.06
C THR A 586 18.12 -17.53 11.00
N TYR A 587 16.92 -17.65 11.55
CA TYR A 587 16.26 -16.61 12.32
C TYR A 587 15.68 -17.16 13.62
N GLN A 588 15.61 -16.31 14.64
CA GLN A 588 14.73 -16.51 15.79
C GLN A 588 13.34 -15.99 15.44
N VAL A 589 12.31 -16.71 15.88
CA VAL A 589 10.91 -16.32 15.70
C VAL A 589 10.27 -16.31 17.07
N SER A 590 9.80 -15.16 17.53
CA SER A 590 9.21 -14.98 18.84
C SER A 590 7.75 -14.56 18.74
N ALA A 591 6.89 -15.18 19.54
CA ALA A 591 5.50 -14.80 19.72
C ALA A 591 5.31 -14.04 21.04
N ASN A 592 4.65 -12.88 20.99
CA ASN A 592 4.31 -12.05 22.14
C ASN A 592 2.83 -11.63 22.07
N GLY A 593 2.07 -11.86 23.15
CA GLY A 593 0.64 -11.55 23.21
C GLY A 593 0.24 -11.19 24.63
N ALA A 594 -0.71 -10.26 24.78
CA ALA A 594 -1.28 -9.92 26.08
C ALA A 594 -1.89 -11.18 26.72
N GLY A 595 -1.65 -11.39 28.02
CA GLY A 595 -2.11 -12.60 28.72
C GLY A 595 -1.19 -13.82 28.63
N TYR A 596 -0.11 -13.77 27.85
CA TYR A 596 0.78 -14.92 27.60
C TYR A 596 2.26 -14.62 27.90
N GLU A 597 2.99 -15.67 28.28
CA GLU A 597 4.45 -15.67 28.31
C GLU A 597 5.00 -15.81 26.88
N PRO A 598 5.95 -14.96 26.45
CA PRO A 598 6.58 -15.08 25.15
C PRO A 598 7.21 -16.45 24.94
N SER A 599 7.17 -16.92 23.71
CA SER A 599 7.85 -18.14 23.28
C SER A 599 8.64 -17.85 22.03
N SER A 600 9.79 -18.49 21.87
CA SER A 600 10.57 -18.43 20.64
C SER A 600 10.87 -19.81 20.07
N GLY A 601 11.17 -19.84 18.78
CA GLY A 601 11.66 -20.97 18.02
C GLY A 601 12.68 -20.50 16.99
N THR A 602 13.40 -21.44 16.39
CA THR A 602 14.38 -21.14 15.33
C THR A 602 13.90 -21.71 14.00
N VAL A 603 14.13 -20.97 12.92
CA VAL A 603 13.78 -21.40 11.56
C VAL A 603 14.91 -21.07 10.59
N THR A 604 15.15 -21.95 9.63
CA THR A 604 16.05 -21.69 8.50
C THR A 604 15.21 -21.48 7.24
N VAL A 605 15.19 -20.23 6.76
CA VAL A 605 14.54 -19.81 5.54
C VAL A 605 15.40 -20.17 4.33
N ARG A 606 14.81 -20.84 3.34
CA ARG A 606 15.46 -21.23 2.10
C ARG A 606 15.25 -20.17 1.02
N ARG A 607 16.11 -20.16 0.00
CA ARG A 607 15.84 -19.44 -1.25
C ARG A 607 14.70 -20.21 -1.95
N GLN A 608 13.52 -19.60 -1.98
CA GLN A 608 12.27 -20.17 -2.49
C GLN A 608 11.62 -21.22 -1.57
N GLY A 609 10.33 -21.06 -1.34
CA GLY A 609 9.50 -21.94 -0.52
C GLY A 609 9.39 -21.51 0.94
N SER A 610 8.44 -22.13 1.64
CA SER A 610 8.08 -21.71 2.99
C SER A 610 8.87 -22.49 4.03
N SER A 611 9.14 -21.85 5.16
CA SER A 611 9.79 -22.49 6.31
C SER A 611 8.85 -22.40 7.50
N ARG A 612 8.46 -23.55 8.06
CA ARG A 612 7.46 -23.61 9.12
C ARG A 612 8.08 -23.58 10.51
N VAL A 613 7.54 -22.77 11.42
CA VAL A 613 7.79 -22.87 12.86
C VAL A 613 6.51 -22.56 13.66
N ASP A 614 5.94 -23.58 14.29
CA ASP A 614 4.80 -23.41 15.19
C ASP A 614 5.29 -23.04 16.60
N LEU A 615 4.63 -22.08 17.24
CA LEU A 615 4.96 -21.60 18.58
C LEU A 615 3.84 -21.94 19.55
N ARG A 616 4.22 -22.34 20.77
CA ARG A 616 3.26 -22.63 21.86
C ARG A 616 3.53 -21.75 23.05
N VAL A 617 2.67 -20.76 23.27
CA VAL A 617 2.78 -19.81 24.39
C VAL A 617 1.95 -20.27 25.58
N SER A 618 2.41 -19.96 26.79
CA SER A 618 1.71 -20.33 28.03
C SER A 618 0.96 -19.12 28.58
N ARG A 619 -0.24 -19.30 29.13
CA ARG A 619 -0.91 -18.24 29.90
C ARG A 619 0.00 -17.76 31.03
N VAL A 620 0.00 -16.45 31.27
CA VAL A 620 0.61 -15.87 32.46
C VAL A 620 -0.10 -16.44 33.69
N THR A 621 0.64 -16.93 34.68
CA THR A 621 0.05 -17.54 35.90
C THR A 621 0.21 -16.67 37.15
N ALA A 622 0.91 -15.54 37.03
CA ALA A 622 1.13 -14.56 38.09
C ALA A 622 1.22 -13.17 37.45
N SER A 623 0.65 -12.17 38.11
CA SER A 623 0.87 -10.77 37.72
C SER A 623 2.37 -10.47 37.67
N PHE A 624 2.77 -9.56 36.78
CA PHE A 624 4.15 -9.11 36.66
C PHE A 624 4.25 -7.60 36.39
N ALA A 625 5.41 -7.03 36.73
CA ALA A 625 5.86 -5.71 36.33
C ALA A 625 7.36 -5.79 36.01
N ARG A 626 7.76 -5.53 34.76
CA ARG A 626 9.17 -5.60 34.32
C ARG A 626 9.43 -4.85 33.02
N THR A 627 10.68 -4.51 32.78
CA THR A 627 11.20 -4.04 31.49
C THR A 627 11.51 -5.22 30.56
N GLY A 628 11.90 -4.93 29.31
CA GLY A 628 12.26 -5.93 28.30
C GLY A 628 11.06 -6.58 27.60
N ARG A 629 9.85 -6.05 27.82
CA ARG A 629 8.61 -6.46 27.15
C ARG A 629 7.97 -5.27 26.45
N THR A 630 7.09 -5.56 25.51
CA THR A 630 6.19 -4.61 24.86
C THR A 630 4.76 -5.13 24.92
N VAL A 631 3.78 -4.23 24.81
CA VAL A 631 2.39 -4.59 24.56
C VAL A 631 2.20 -4.59 23.05
N PRO A 632 1.85 -5.71 22.41
CA PRO A 632 1.83 -5.75 20.95
C PRO A 632 0.66 -4.96 20.34
N GLY A 633 0.93 -4.21 19.29
CA GLY A 633 -0.10 -3.56 18.48
C GLY A 633 0.45 -2.57 17.46
N PRO A 634 -0.36 -2.17 16.46
CA PRO A 634 0.05 -1.21 15.44
C PRO A 634 0.33 0.19 15.99
N GLN A 635 -0.25 0.54 17.14
CA GLN A 635 0.00 1.79 17.86
C GLN A 635 0.90 1.61 19.09
N SER A 636 1.65 0.50 19.19
CA SER A 636 2.57 0.33 20.32
C SER A 636 3.72 1.32 20.22
N GLU A 637 3.79 2.23 21.19
CA GLU A 637 4.79 3.29 21.26
C GLU A 637 5.74 3.10 22.46
N ALA A 638 5.37 2.24 23.42
CA ALA A 638 6.28 1.87 24.50
C ALA A 638 7.47 1.06 23.95
N THR A 639 8.63 1.35 24.51
CA THR A 639 9.87 0.65 24.16
C THR A 639 10.20 -0.41 25.21
N THR A 640 11.17 -1.27 24.91
CA THR A 640 11.61 -2.30 25.88
C THR A 640 12.25 -1.73 27.15
N SER A 641 12.56 -0.43 27.21
CA SER A 641 13.02 0.23 28.44
C SER A 641 11.87 0.64 29.37
N ASP A 642 10.64 0.69 28.86
CA ASP A 642 9.45 0.99 29.64
C ASP A 642 8.99 -0.23 30.45
N ILE A 643 8.16 0.01 31.46
CA ILE A 643 7.73 -1.04 32.39
C ILE A 643 6.37 -1.56 31.95
N VAL A 644 6.30 -2.85 31.61
CA VAL A 644 5.03 -3.52 31.32
C VAL A 644 4.51 -4.16 32.60
N LEU A 645 3.32 -3.75 33.02
CA LEU A 645 2.49 -4.47 33.98
C LEU A 645 1.55 -5.41 33.22
N GLY A 646 1.36 -6.64 33.69
CA GLY A 646 0.37 -7.52 33.08
C GLY A 646 -0.01 -8.72 33.93
N ASN A 647 -1.09 -9.37 33.50
CA ASN A 647 -1.58 -10.64 34.02
C ASN A 647 -2.06 -11.53 32.85
N ASP A 648 -2.95 -12.48 33.11
CA ASP A 648 -3.58 -13.41 32.16
C ASP A 648 -4.68 -12.79 31.28
N MET A 649 -5.08 -11.54 31.56
CA MET A 649 -6.23 -10.86 30.98
C MET A 649 -5.89 -9.52 30.31
N VAL A 650 -4.88 -8.79 30.78
CA VAL A 650 -4.52 -7.44 30.33
C VAL A 650 -3.01 -7.20 30.44
N ALA A 651 -2.47 -6.36 29.56
CA ALA A 651 -1.12 -5.83 29.63
C ALA A 651 -1.13 -4.31 29.42
N LEU A 652 -0.38 -3.57 30.24
CA LEU A 652 -0.27 -2.11 30.25
C LEU A 652 1.20 -1.70 30.31
N ALA A 653 1.66 -0.86 29.38
CA ALA A 653 2.99 -0.26 29.43
C ALA A 653 2.96 1.11 30.10
N ILE A 654 3.81 1.32 31.09
CA ILE A 654 4.05 2.61 31.73
C ILE A 654 5.40 3.14 31.28
N SER A 655 5.41 4.35 30.73
CA SER A 655 6.64 5.02 30.30
C SER A 655 7.61 5.20 31.47
N ALA A 656 8.84 4.70 31.31
CA ALA A 656 9.95 4.89 32.23
C ALA A 656 11.08 5.73 31.60
N GLY A 657 11.04 5.95 30.28
CA GLY A 657 12.00 6.78 29.57
C GLY A 657 11.59 7.19 28.15
N SER A 658 10.57 6.55 27.57
CA SER A 658 9.98 6.99 26.30
C SER A 658 9.20 8.29 26.44
N ASN A 659 9.04 9.02 25.34
CA ASN A 659 8.28 10.26 25.33
C ASN A 659 7.38 10.33 24.10
N ASP A 660 6.17 10.78 24.32
CA ASP A 660 5.17 11.02 23.29
C ASP A 660 5.34 12.41 22.65
N GLY A 661 4.98 12.52 21.37
CA GLY A 661 5.07 13.78 20.61
C GLY A 661 4.05 14.84 21.05
N GLN A 662 2.86 14.43 21.48
CA GLN A 662 1.79 15.28 21.98
C GLN A 662 1.92 15.56 23.48
N LEU A 663 2.55 14.69 24.27
CA LEU A 663 2.82 14.88 25.72
C LEU A 663 4.30 15.19 26.07
N PRO A 664 4.95 16.18 25.45
CA PRO A 664 6.39 16.36 25.56
C PRO A 664 6.83 16.64 27.00
N ASN A 665 7.83 15.90 27.47
CA ASN A 665 8.46 16.02 28.78
C ASN A 665 7.55 15.68 29.98
N VAL A 666 6.35 15.16 29.77
CA VAL A 666 5.45 14.73 30.85
C VAL A 666 4.93 13.30 30.64
N THR A 667 5.33 12.61 29.58
CA THR A 667 4.96 11.22 29.30
C THR A 667 5.45 10.23 30.36
N VAL A 668 6.65 10.45 30.92
CA VAL A 668 7.23 9.55 31.92
C VAL A 668 6.26 9.34 33.09
N GLY A 669 6.08 8.08 33.46
CA GLY A 669 5.14 7.64 34.50
C GLY A 669 3.70 7.44 34.02
N LYS A 670 3.40 7.64 32.73
CA LYS A 670 2.04 7.50 32.17
C LYS A 670 1.88 6.25 31.31
N PRO A 671 0.65 5.71 31.20
CA PRO A 671 0.33 4.66 30.24
C PRO A 671 0.58 5.08 28.80
N ARG A 672 1.20 4.18 28.03
CA ARG A 672 1.42 4.31 26.59
C ARG A 672 0.60 3.31 25.80
N ASP A 673 0.78 2.05 26.15
CA ASP A 673 0.16 0.95 25.43
C ASP A 673 -0.74 0.16 26.38
N LEU A 674 -1.87 -0.34 25.88
CA LEU A 674 -2.82 -1.12 26.65
C LEU A 674 -3.54 -2.12 25.74
N ALA A 675 -3.52 -3.40 26.10
CA ALA A 675 -4.25 -4.42 25.35
C ALA A 675 -4.87 -5.48 26.27
N ALA A 676 -6.11 -5.86 25.95
CA ALA A 676 -6.76 -7.05 26.47
C ALA A 676 -6.20 -8.32 25.80
N VAL A 677 -6.31 -9.45 26.49
CA VAL A 677 -5.97 -10.75 25.89
C VAL A 677 -6.80 -11.02 24.63
N GLY A 678 -6.12 -11.42 23.54
CA GLY A 678 -6.75 -11.63 22.23
C GLY A 678 -6.91 -10.37 21.39
N HIS A 679 -6.42 -9.22 21.87
CA HIS A 679 -6.46 -7.94 21.18
C HIS A 679 -5.05 -7.34 21.02
N LEU A 680 -4.94 -6.39 20.10
CA LEU A 680 -3.75 -5.57 19.90
C LEU A 680 -3.94 -4.20 20.55
N ASP A 681 -2.83 -3.55 20.87
CA ASP A 681 -2.83 -2.17 21.32
C ASP A 681 -3.26 -1.20 20.20
N GLN A 682 -4.24 -0.35 20.51
CA GLN A 682 -4.72 0.76 19.67
C GLN A 682 -4.74 2.09 20.46
N LEU A 683 -4.26 2.06 21.70
CA LEU A 683 -4.17 3.25 22.52
C LEU A 683 -3.07 4.16 21.95
N ASP A 684 -3.29 5.47 21.99
CA ASP A 684 -2.23 6.45 21.69
C ASP A 684 -1.50 6.81 23.00
N TRP A 685 -2.26 7.30 23.99
CA TRP A 685 -1.78 7.48 25.35
C TRP A 685 -2.91 7.70 26.35
N LEU A 686 -2.58 7.55 27.64
CA LEU A 686 -3.44 8.01 28.73
C LEU A 686 -2.71 9.04 29.61
N ASN A 687 -3.31 10.21 29.84
CA ASN A 687 -2.74 11.23 30.71
C ASN A 687 -3.26 11.09 32.15
N LEU A 688 -2.60 10.23 32.94
CA LEU A 688 -3.02 9.87 34.31
C LEU A 688 -2.00 10.30 35.38
N PRO A 689 -2.25 11.37 36.17
CA PRO A 689 -3.30 12.37 36.06
C PRO A 689 -2.75 13.73 35.58
N TYR A 690 -3.66 14.68 35.36
CA TYR A 690 -3.32 16.11 35.29
C TYR A 690 -3.73 16.85 36.58
N ALA A 691 -3.11 18.01 36.85
CA ALA A 691 -3.46 18.93 37.94
C ALA A 691 -3.31 20.40 37.48
N SER A 692 -4.41 21.06 37.08
CA SER A 692 -4.39 22.40 36.51
C SER A 692 -5.03 23.46 37.42
N LEU A 693 -4.48 24.68 37.43
CA LEU A 693 -5.07 25.81 38.14
C LEU A 693 -6.40 26.29 37.50
N ALA A 694 -6.55 26.10 36.19
CA ALA A 694 -7.76 26.44 35.45
C ALA A 694 -8.55 25.18 35.10
N GLN A 695 -9.87 25.33 34.90
CA GLN A 695 -10.65 24.23 34.34
C GLN A 695 -10.13 23.95 32.92
N PRO A 696 -9.74 22.71 32.59
CA PRO A 696 -9.29 22.38 31.24
C PRO A 696 -10.36 22.70 30.20
N ARG A 697 -9.97 23.43 29.15
CA ARG A 697 -10.81 23.83 28.02
C ARG A 697 -9.95 23.84 26.75
N GLY A 698 -10.59 23.84 25.58
CA GLY A 698 -9.91 23.89 24.28
C GLY A 698 -10.34 22.77 23.32
N GLY A 699 -9.69 22.72 22.16
CA GLY A 699 -9.90 21.70 21.12
C GLY A 699 -9.00 20.47 21.23
N ASN A 700 -7.94 20.56 22.04
CA ASN A 700 -6.83 19.59 22.04
C ASN A 700 -6.59 19.05 23.45
N ALA A 701 -6.71 17.74 23.64
CA ALA A 701 -6.63 17.10 24.95
C ALA A 701 -5.21 17.11 25.55
N TRP A 702 -4.18 17.05 24.70
CA TRP A 702 -2.76 17.03 25.08
C TRP A 702 -2.25 18.35 25.69
N GLN A 703 -3.07 19.39 25.78
CA GLN A 703 -2.71 20.64 26.47
C GLN A 703 -2.52 20.48 27.99
N GLN A 704 -2.94 19.33 28.56
CA GLN A 704 -2.88 19.07 29.99
C GLN A 704 -1.52 18.53 30.47
N LEU A 705 -0.44 19.29 30.23
CA LEU A 705 0.94 18.93 30.57
C LEU A 705 1.32 19.30 32.02
N THR A 706 0.44 18.99 32.98
CA THR A 706 0.46 19.66 34.30
C THR A 706 0.99 18.80 35.46
N VAL A 707 1.31 17.54 35.22
CA VAL A 707 2.01 16.67 36.18
C VAL A 707 3.27 16.14 35.51
N ARG A 708 4.41 16.33 36.18
CA ARG A 708 5.72 15.86 35.72
C ARG A 708 6.26 14.82 36.70
N THR A 709 6.46 13.61 36.22
CA THR A 709 7.08 12.52 36.96
C THR A 709 8.60 12.69 36.99
N THR A 710 9.20 12.41 38.13
CA THR A 710 10.66 12.42 38.34
C THR A 710 11.23 11.02 38.52
N THR A 711 10.44 10.08 39.05
CA THR A 711 10.87 8.68 39.26
C THR A 711 9.74 7.71 38.94
N VAL A 712 10.09 6.55 38.38
CA VAL A 712 9.17 5.43 38.10
C VAL A 712 9.84 4.15 38.59
N ASP A 713 9.27 3.53 39.61
CA ASP A 713 9.83 2.35 40.27
C ASP A 713 8.88 1.16 40.24
N ILE A 714 9.41 -0.04 40.04
CA ILE A 714 8.67 -1.29 40.27
C ILE A 714 8.58 -1.51 41.78
N VAL A 715 7.36 -1.48 42.32
CA VAL A 715 7.09 -1.72 43.76
C VAL A 715 6.94 -3.21 44.04
N THR A 716 6.28 -3.94 43.15
CA THR A 716 6.11 -5.39 43.25
C THR A 716 6.24 -5.98 41.87
N ALA A 717 7.30 -6.77 41.65
CA ALA A 717 7.65 -7.27 40.33
C ALA A 717 6.81 -8.48 39.89
N SER A 718 6.33 -9.31 40.83
CA SER A 718 5.48 -10.46 40.51
C SER A 718 4.73 -11.00 41.73
N GLY A 719 3.63 -11.72 41.48
CA GLY A 719 2.83 -12.42 42.49
C GLY A 719 1.36 -12.48 42.10
N ARG A 720 0.46 -12.53 43.10
CA ARG A 720 -0.98 -12.31 42.85
C ARG A 720 -1.23 -10.88 42.34
N THR A 721 -0.41 -9.94 42.77
CA THR A 721 -0.41 -8.55 42.33
C THR A 721 0.98 -8.14 41.90
N ALA A 722 1.06 -7.20 40.95
CA ALA A 722 2.28 -6.49 40.60
C ALA A 722 1.98 -5.00 40.52
N ALA A 723 2.96 -4.15 40.84
CA ALA A 723 2.73 -2.72 40.97
C ALA A 723 3.93 -1.86 40.56
N VAL A 724 3.61 -0.71 39.97
CA VAL A 724 4.55 0.33 39.55
C VAL A 724 4.13 1.65 40.17
N ARG A 725 5.09 2.44 40.63
CA ARG A 725 4.85 3.75 41.26
C ARG A 725 5.59 4.83 40.51
N ALA A 726 4.85 5.83 40.05
CA ALA A 726 5.36 7.08 39.50
C ALA A 726 5.25 8.18 40.56
N VAL A 727 6.36 8.87 40.85
CA VAL A 727 6.40 10.01 41.77
C VAL A 727 6.77 11.26 40.99
N GLY A 728 6.01 12.33 41.19
CA GLY A 728 6.18 13.59 40.49
C GLY A 728 5.57 14.77 41.24
N ALA A 729 5.41 15.87 40.52
CA ALA A 729 4.80 17.09 41.07
C ALA A 729 3.98 17.82 40.01
N GLY A 730 3.08 18.68 40.48
CA GLY A 730 2.33 19.62 39.64
C GLY A 730 3.25 20.69 39.05
N THR A 731 3.25 20.85 37.72
CA THR A 731 4.06 21.90 37.07
C THR A 731 3.47 23.29 37.24
N GLN A 732 2.14 23.39 37.41
CA GLN A 732 1.42 24.63 37.70
C GLN A 732 1.21 24.86 39.20
N VAL A 733 1.39 23.83 40.03
CA VAL A 733 1.20 23.86 41.48
C VAL A 733 2.44 23.25 42.14
N PRO A 734 3.54 24.02 42.30
CA PRO A 734 4.85 23.46 42.60
C PRO A 734 4.94 22.68 43.92
N ASP A 735 4.17 23.06 44.95
CA ASP A 735 4.16 22.32 46.23
C ASP A 735 3.18 21.13 46.24
N LEU A 736 2.59 20.78 45.09
CA LEU A 736 1.72 19.62 44.97
C LEU A 736 2.53 18.40 44.54
N GLU A 737 2.81 17.52 45.49
CA GLU A 737 3.37 16.20 45.19
C GLU A 737 2.27 15.29 44.62
N VAL A 738 2.58 14.57 43.55
CA VAL A 738 1.67 13.63 42.89
C VAL A 738 2.33 12.26 42.83
N VAL A 739 1.71 11.27 43.48
CA VAL A 739 2.16 9.88 43.45
C VAL A 739 1.08 9.03 42.80
N THR A 740 1.40 8.37 41.69
CA THR A 740 0.49 7.41 41.04
C THR A 740 1.02 6.00 41.20
N THR A 741 0.20 5.11 41.76
CA THR A 741 0.50 3.68 41.84
C THR A 741 -0.44 2.91 40.92
N TYR A 742 0.14 2.16 39.98
CA TYR A 742 -0.55 1.23 39.10
C TYR A 742 -0.43 -0.18 39.67
N THR A 743 -1.54 -0.89 39.86
CA THR A 743 -1.57 -2.25 40.40
C THR A 743 -2.38 -3.17 39.50
N VAL A 744 -1.77 -4.26 39.04
CA VAL A 744 -2.45 -5.32 38.27
C VAL A 744 -2.61 -6.56 39.14
N THR A 745 -3.81 -7.14 39.16
CA THR A 745 -4.16 -8.33 39.95
C THR A 745 -4.47 -9.49 39.02
N HIS A 746 -3.94 -10.68 39.30
CA HIS A 746 -4.19 -11.87 38.49
C HIS A 746 -5.70 -12.16 38.37
N GLY A 747 -6.17 -12.44 37.15
CA GLY A 747 -7.58 -12.71 36.82
C GLY A 747 -8.45 -11.47 36.61
N GLU A 748 -7.97 -10.25 36.93
CA GLU A 748 -8.72 -9.01 36.71
C GLU A 748 -8.49 -8.45 35.31
N ARG A 749 -9.54 -7.88 34.70
CA ARG A 749 -9.47 -7.30 33.34
C ARG A 749 -9.10 -5.82 33.33
N TRP A 750 -8.49 -5.34 34.40
CA TRP A 750 -8.18 -3.93 34.59
C TRP A 750 -6.92 -3.74 35.44
N VAL A 751 -6.36 -2.55 35.37
CA VAL A 751 -5.27 -2.09 36.23
C VAL A 751 -5.82 -1.00 37.16
N VAL A 752 -5.65 -1.15 38.48
CA VAL A 752 -6.03 -0.11 39.43
C VAL A 752 -4.97 0.99 39.39
N ALA A 753 -5.37 2.22 39.11
CA ALA A 753 -4.53 3.40 39.21
C ALA A 753 -4.99 4.28 40.37
N GLU A 754 -4.10 4.52 41.34
CA GLU A 754 -4.35 5.39 42.48
C GLU A 754 -3.40 6.58 42.44
N SER A 755 -3.93 7.78 42.22
CA SER A 755 -3.16 9.02 42.24
C SER A 755 -3.42 9.80 43.53
N VAL A 756 -2.40 9.97 44.34
CA VAL A 756 -2.43 10.71 45.61
C VAL A 756 -1.78 12.08 45.39
N PHE A 757 -2.56 13.13 45.59
CA PHE A 757 -2.14 14.52 45.50
C PHE A 757 -1.93 15.06 46.90
N THR A 758 -0.71 15.37 47.29
CA THR A 758 -0.38 15.85 48.64
C THR A 758 0.09 17.30 48.58
N ASN A 759 -0.59 18.19 49.28
CA ASN A 759 -0.16 19.58 49.41
C ASN A 759 1.00 19.66 50.42
N ARG A 760 2.23 19.81 49.93
CA ARG A 760 3.46 19.97 50.72
C ARG A 760 3.77 21.43 51.08
N GLY A 761 2.96 22.36 50.58
CA GLY A 761 3.12 23.79 50.82
C GLY A 761 2.56 24.23 52.17
N THR A 762 2.61 25.53 52.42
CA THR A 762 2.13 26.15 53.67
C THR A 762 0.76 26.82 53.53
N ALA A 763 0.18 26.84 52.33
CA ALA A 763 -1.12 27.47 52.04
C ALA A 763 -2.09 26.47 51.40
N GLU A 764 -3.39 26.76 51.50
CA GLU A 764 -4.42 26.00 50.81
C GLU A 764 -4.26 26.11 49.29
N GLN A 765 -4.47 24.99 48.58
CA GLN A 765 -4.36 24.92 47.12
C GLN A 765 -5.67 24.46 46.51
N SER A 766 -6.16 25.18 45.51
CA SER A 766 -7.34 24.80 44.72
C SER A 766 -6.95 24.57 43.27
N PHE A 767 -7.32 23.42 42.71
CA PHE A 767 -6.97 23.01 41.36
C PHE A 767 -8.00 22.04 40.78
N TRP A 768 -7.96 21.86 39.47
CA TRP A 768 -8.70 20.86 38.73
C TRP A 768 -7.83 19.64 38.50
N VAL A 769 -8.39 18.47 38.72
CA VAL A 769 -7.76 17.16 38.56
C VAL A 769 -8.65 16.30 37.67
N GLY A 770 -8.02 15.43 36.90
CA GLY A 770 -8.69 14.45 36.07
C GLY A 770 -7.71 13.63 35.26
N ASP A 771 -8.26 12.84 34.34
CA ASP A 771 -7.52 12.00 33.43
C ASP A 771 -8.00 12.25 32.00
N VAL A 772 -7.16 11.92 31.01
CA VAL A 772 -7.47 12.04 29.57
C VAL A 772 -7.19 10.70 28.90
N ILE A 773 -8.08 10.30 27.99
CA ILE A 773 -7.91 9.17 27.08
C ILE A 773 -7.84 9.71 25.65
N ASP A 774 -6.83 9.27 24.90
CA ASP A 774 -6.73 9.44 23.45
C ASP A 774 -6.50 8.07 22.80
N HIS A 775 -7.16 7.83 21.67
CA HIS A 775 -7.16 6.53 20.99
C HIS A 775 -7.19 6.73 19.48
N ASP A 776 -6.11 6.34 18.81
CA ASP A 776 -5.92 6.54 17.38
C ASP A 776 -6.28 5.32 16.51
N GLY A 777 -6.95 4.32 17.08
CA GLY A 777 -7.48 3.20 16.32
C GLY A 777 -8.53 3.60 15.28
N LEU A 778 -8.63 2.83 14.19
CA LEU A 778 -9.63 3.06 13.14
C LEU A 778 -11.05 3.06 13.71
N GLY A 779 -11.86 4.02 13.24
CA GLY A 779 -13.24 4.23 13.71
C GLY A 779 -13.33 4.65 15.18
N GLN A 780 -12.28 5.27 15.71
CA GLN A 780 -12.24 5.81 17.07
C GLN A 780 -13.48 6.64 17.41
N ARG A 781 -14.03 6.38 18.59
CA ARG A 781 -15.21 7.05 19.13
C ARG A 781 -15.12 7.14 20.64
N SER A 782 -15.46 8.31 21.18
CA SER A 782 -15.55 8.54 22.62
C SER A 782 -16.94 8.20 23.18
N GLY A 783 -16.97 7.76 24.43
CA GLY A 783 -18.17 7.41 25.17
C GLY A 783 -18.23 8.10 26.53
N VAL A 784 -19.43 8.59 26.87
CA VAL A 784 -19.80 9.07 28.21
C VAL A 784 -21.14 8.43 28.57
N PRO A 785 -21.31 7.88 29.78
CA PRO A 785 -22.52 7.16 30.14
C PRO A 785 -23.73 8.09 30.18
N GLY A 786 -24.82 7.67 29.53
CA GLY A 786 -26.09 8.41 29.45
C GLY A 786 -26.19 9.36 28.24
N THR A 787 -25.16 9.46 27.40
CA THR A 787 -25.15 10.34 26.21
C THR A 787 -25.01 9.56 24.90
N GLY A 788 -24.71 8.27 24.95
CA GLY A 788 -24.32 7.47 23.78
C GLY A 788 -22.93 7.84 23.26
N ILE A 789 -22.65 7.49 22.00
CA ILE A 789 -21.39 7.84 21.31
C ILE A 789 -21.30 9.36 21.17
N VAL A 790 -20.18 9.93 21.61
CA VAL A 790 -19.86 11.35 21.37
C VAL A 790 -19.46 11.50 19.90
N THR A 791 -20.28 12.19 19.10
CA THR A 791 -20.05 12.38 17.67
C THR A 791 -18.98 13.44 17.38
N ALA A 792 -18.33 13.36 16.22
CA ALA A 792 -17.35 14.36 15.76
C ALA A 792 -17.96 15.78 15.72
N GLY A 793 -17.46 16.67 16.56
CA GLY A 793 -17.90 18.05 16.74
C GLY A 793 -17.00 18.80 17.73
N SER A 794 -17.23 20.10 17.92
CA SER A 794 -16.51 20.89 18.94
C SER A 794 -16.65 20.23 20.32
N PRO A 795 -15.59 20.19 21.15
CA PRO A 795 -15.69 19.55 22.45
C PRO A 795 -16.75 20.17 23.35
N ALA A 796 -17.43 19.35 24.14
CA ALA A 796 -18.55 19.75 24.97
C ALA A 796 -18.49 19.13 26.38
N ASP A 797 -19.21 19.75 27.32
CA ASP A 797 -19.41 19.25 28.68
C ASP A 797 -20.54 18.21 28.72
N PHE A 798 -20.31 17.12 29.43
CA PHE A 798 -21.26 16.04 29.67
C PHE A 798 -21.29 15.70 31.16
N THR A 799 -22.47 15.33 31.66
CA THR A 799 -22.66 14.86 33.04
C THR A 799 -22.82 13.34 33.01
N PRO A 800 -21.79 12.57 33.41
CA PRO A 800 -21.83 11.11 33.37
C PRO A 800 -22.91 10.55 34.30
N THR A 801 -23.71 9.61 33.80
CA THR A 801 -24.72 8.90 34.61
C THR A 801 -24.16 7.68 35.34
N ALA A 802 -22.98 7.21 34.94
CA ALA A 802 -22.20 6.15 35.56
C ALA A 802 -20.74 6.63 35.72
N PRO A 803 -19.93 5.99 36.59
CA PRO A 803 -18.62 6.54 36.97
C PRO A 803 -17.54 6.16 35.95
N TRP A 804 -17.71 6.42 34.65
CA TRP A 804 -16.69 6.12 33.66
C TRP A 804 -16.63 7.12 32.50
N ILE A 805 -15.47 7.19 31.85
CA ILE A 805 -15.27 7.71 30.49
C ILE A 805 -14.55 6.64 29.67
N GLY A 806 -14.80 6.57 28.37
CA GLY A 806 -14.24 5.51 27.55
C GLY A 806 -14.07 5.86 26.07
N MET A 807 -13.34 5.00 25.37
CA MET A 807 -13.11 5.06 23.93
C MET A 807 -13.10 3.66 23.34
N THR A 808 -13.36 3.52 22.05
CA THR A 808 -13.31 2.25 21.31
C THR A 808 -13.11 2.52 19.82
N GLY A 809 -12.74 1.50 19.03
CA GLY A 809 -12.65 1.56 17.58
C GLY A 809 -13.41 0.43 16.89
N LEU A 810 -12.91 0.02 15.72
CA LEU A 810 -13.42 -1.11 14.94
C LEU A 810 -12.77 -2.46 15.32
N ASP A 811 -11.83 -2.46 16.26
CA ASP A 811 -11.07 -3.63 16.69
C ASP A 811 -11.83 -4.54 17.68
N GLY A 812 -13.02 -4.14 18.12
CA GLY A 812 -13.82 -4.89 19.09
C GLY A 812 -13.35 -4.74 20.54
N GLN A 813 -12.44 -3.78 20.81
CA GLN A 813 -11.95 -3.49 22.14
C GLN A 813 -12.51 -2.16 22.65
N THR A 814 -12.85 -2.11 23.93
CA THR A 814 -13.29 -0.91 24.62
C THR A 814 -12.31 -0.57 25.73
N TYR A 815 -11.82 0.67 25.70
CA TYR A 815 -10.95 1.28 26.68
C TYR A 815 -11.79 2.14 27.63
N GLY A 816 -11.47 2.12 28.92
CA GLY A 816 -12.20 2.91 29.90
C GLY A 816 -11.41 3.27 31.15
N LEU A 817 -11.80 4.39 31.75
CA LEU A 817 -11.40 4.78 33.10
C LEU A 817 -12.64 4.75 33.98
N VAL A 818 -12.71 3.78 34.89
CA VAL A 818 -13.85 3.58 35.81
C VAL A 818 -13.49 4.09 37.21
N TYR A 819 -14.18 5.13 37.65
CA TYR A 819 -13.98 5.87 38.90
C TYR A 819 -14.80 5.29 40.07
N GLU A 820 -14.48 5.71 41.30
CA GLU A 820 -15.23 5.32 42.51
C GLU A 820 -16.58 6.04 42.66
N ASP A 821 -16.75 7.20 42.02
CA ASP A 821 -17.95 8.03 42.08
C ASP A 821 -18.18 8.81 40.77
N THR A 822 -19.36 9.40 40.62
CA THR A 822 -19.74 10.26 39.50
C THR A 822 -19.46 11.74 39.74
N LYS A 823 -18.62 12.08 40.74
CA LYS A 823 -18.36 13.48 41.13
C LYS A 823 -17.31 14.12 40.23
N PHE A 824 -17.56 14.10 38.92
CA PHE A 824 -16.77 14.76 37.89
C PHE A 824 -17.66 15.16 36.70
N THR A 825 -17.20 16.10 35.89
CA THR A 825 -17.77 16.41 34.58
C THR A 825 -16.90 15.78 33.51
N ALA A 826 -17.47 15.25 32.43
CA ALA A 826 -16.71 14.80 31.29
C ALA A 826 -16.65 15.92 30.24
N TYR A 827 -15.47 16.20 29.70
CA TYR A 827 -15.29 17.10 28.56
C TYR A 827 -14.74 16.26 27.42
N ALA A 828 -15.43 16.20 26.29
CA ALA A 828 -15.11 15.23 25.24
C ALA A 828 -15.48 15.74 23.84
N CYS A 829 -14.84 15.14 22.84
CA CYS A 829 -15.25 15.20 21.43
C CYS A 829 -15.18 13.79 20.82
N GLY A 830 -15.33 13.67 19.50
CA GLY A 830 -15.31 12.36 18.84
C GLY A 830 -14.02 11.56 19.05
N ILE A 831 -12.89 12.24 19.27
CA ILE A 831 -11.54 11.65 19.20
C ILE A 831 -10.79 11.61 20.55
N TRP A 832 -11.34 12.18 21.62
CA TRP A 832 -10.76 12.06 22.97
C TRP A 832 -11.79 12.39 24.04
N THR A 833 -11.54 11.94 25.27
CA THR A 833 -12.40 12.22 26.43
C THR A 833 -11.57 12.51 27.69
N MET A 834 -12.03 13.45 28.52
CA MET A 834 -11.38 13.76 29.81
C MET A 834 -12.38 13.92 30.94
N SER A 835 -12.00 13.49 32.15
CA SER A 835 -12.75 13.76 33.38
C SER A 835 -12.26 15.04 34.03
N GLN A 836 -13.14 15.79 34.70
CA GLN A 836 -12.82 17.06 35.35
C GLN A 836 -13.44 17.14 36.74
N ARG A 837 -12.60 17.29 37.77
CA ARG A 837 -13.03 17.46 39.16
C ARG A 837 -12.25 18.59 39.82
N LYS A 838 -12.96 19.50 40.49
CA LYS A 838 -12.33 20.56 41.28
C LYS A 838 -12.05 20.07 42.69
N VAL A 839 -10.84 20.35 43.18
CA VAL A 839 -10.38 19.94 44.52
C VAL A 839 -9.74 21.14 45.21
N THR A 840 -9.96 21.22 46.53
CA THR A 840 -9.31 22.18 47.43
C THR A 840 -8.64 21.41 48.56
N LEU A 841 -7.34 21.63 48.76
CA LEU A 841 -6.49 20.91 49.71
C LEU A 841 -5.80 21.85 50.69
N PRO A 842 -6.10 21.74 52.00
CA PRO A 842 -5.31 22.40 53.04
C PRO A 842 -3.86 21.89 53.09
N PRO A 843 -2.92 22.66 53.68
CA PRO A 843 -1.54 22.23 53.92
C PRO A 843 -1.46 20.86 54.60
N GLY A 844 -0.59 19.98 54.11
CA GLY A 844 -0.36 18.64 54.67
C GLY A 844 -1.50 17.63 54.47
N ARG A 845 -2.57 18.00 53.78
CA ARG A 845 -3.66 17.07 53.42
C ARG A 845 -3.45 16.48 52.03
N ALA A 846 -4.09 15.33 51.80
CA ALA A 846 -4.03 14.62 50.53
C ALA A 846 -5.43 14.34 49.97
N PHE A 847 -5.54 14.35 48.63
CA PHE A 847 -6.69 13.88 47.88
C PHE A 847 -6.27 12.63 47.09
N THR A 848 -7.14 11.62 47.04
CA THR A 848 -6.89 10.38 46.28
C THR A 848 -7.90 10.28 45.15
N LEU A 849 -7.40 10.13 43.92
CA LEU A 849 -8.18 9.77 42.75
C LEU A 849 -7.89 8.30 42.41
N ARG A 850 -8.86 7.43 42.68
CA ARG A 850 -8.77 6.01 42.34
C ARG A 850 -9.67 5.69 41.15
N ARG A 851 -9.12 4.93 40.19
CA ARG A 851 -9.82 4.44 39.01
C ARG A 851 -9.27 3.10 38.55
N ARG A 852 -10.08 2.35 37.81
CA ARG A 852 -9.67 1.17 37.06
C ARG A 852 -9.43 1.57 35.62
N ILE A 853 -8.25 1.26 35.10
CA ILE A 853 -7.90 1.35 33.68
C ILE A 853 -8.33 0.03 33.04
N VAL A 854 -9.28 0.09 32.13
CA VAL A 854 -9.93 -1.07 31.51
C VAL A 854 -9.53 -1.15 30.04
N ALA A 855 -9.21 -2.36 29.60
CA ALA A 855 -9.29 -2.76 28.21
C ALA A 855 -10.05 -4.09 28.15
N ALA A 856 -11.13 -4.14 27.38
CA ALA A 856 -12.00 -5.30 27.34
C ALA A 856 -12.55 -5.54 25.94
N ASP A 857 -12.65 -6.82 25.59
CA ASP A 857 -13.41 -7.28 24.43
C ASP A 857 -14.90 -6.93 24.62
N ASN A 858 -15.48 -6.21 23.67
CA ASN A 858 -16.89 -5.82 23.68
C ASN A 858 -17.80 -6.83 22.97
N GLY A 859 -17.25 -7.92 22.42
CA GLY A 859 -18.00 -9.00 21.78
C GLY A 859 -18.74 -8.59 20.51
N GLY A 860 -18.46 -7.41 19.96
CA GLY A 860 -19.26 -6.83 18.87
C GLY A 860 -20.64 -6.34 19.30
N ASP A 861 -20.84 -6.05 20.59
CA ASP A 861 -22.09 -5.49 21.12
C ASP A 861 -22.47 -4.20 20.35
N ALA A 862 -23.77 -4.02 20.09
CA ALA A 862 -24.28 -2.82 19.42
C ALA A 862 -23.95 -1.53 20.19
N ASP A 863 -23.92 -1.63 21.53
CA ASP A 863 -23.31 -0.63 22.40
C ASP A 863 -21.96 -1.15 22.92
N PRO A 864 -20.83 -0.69 22.35
CA PRO A 864 -19.50 -1.15 22.75
C PRO A 864 -19.13 -0.75 24.19
N PHE A 865 -19.83 0.24 24.79
CA PHE A 865 -19.52 0.74 26.13
C PHE A 865 -20.27 0.03 27.24
N ALA A 866 -21.26 -0.82 26.92
CA ALA A 866 -21.98 -1.62 27.91
C ALA A 866 -21.08 -2.57 28.71
N VAL A 867 -19.87 -2.86 28.20
CA VAL A 867 -18.84 -3.58 28.95
C VAL A 867 -18.32 -2.78 30.16
N LEU A 868 -18.27 -1.44 30.07
CA LEU A 868 -17.83 -0.58 31.17
C LEU A 868 -18.88 -0.45 32.27
N ASP A 869 -20.17 -0.49 31.94
CA ASP A 869 -21.26 -0.47 32.94
C ASP A 869 -21.30 -1.71 33.83
N ARG A 870 -20.69 -2.81 33.38
CA ARG A 870 -20.62 -4.09 34.10
C ARG A 870 -19.43 -4.17 35.06
N LEU A 871 -18.54 -3.18 35.07
CA LEU A 871 -17.29 -3.14 35.83
C LEU A 871 -17.40 -2.14 36.97
#